data_AF-U5EDY6-F1
#
_entry.id   AF-U5EDY6-F1
#
_cell.length_a   1.000
_cell.length_b   1.000
_cell.length_c   1.000
_cell.angle_alpha   90.00
_cell.angle_beta   90.00
_cell.angle_gamma   90.00
#
_symmetry.space_group_name_H-M   'P 1'
#
loop_
_entity.id
_entity.type
_entity.pdbx_description
1 polymer ?
#
loop_
_entity_poly.entity_id
_entity_poly.type
_entity_poly.pdbx_seq_one_letter_code
_entity_poly.pdbx_strand_id
1 'polypeptide(L)'
;IEGAFRLACEHVLRSLKKGRETLLTLLEAFVYDPLVDWAVNDDGAGLVSTYGGREGGELRQAKKQLEREVNRDTLAIRIAEIKNDWLTNRDDVYDQLVAMQSYLEELNEYRRDLNVSENQRNSLTQQIALVREAESLGAAIGSHQLNTLSQRYSVFKKIKEEYEVVKKILQTKANECEKKLDNYRNCRRDIEKKKLIEYTNEIDENSEECDGSEFELVKEFLDNSAQTQVYSNCRQWRTEVNKLAIEQSMLLKVVFNTIQHYGSIIQYYPKYYEDRHRIAMYLTWYRSLLDQKSPQTCHEVIQQYQNFVSESKIHTNAQQIHAFAYQMNHLIAESTFWLKINQQHDLSNVNNNNTIPYEEAVAAINIFVSQEQGAEDALHCVAIQMLLDINQRFLMLENTASTSGENLIDLKLNENWFLDELYFLSAHANHLVGFLFDKSKREQNDHFTRGRECLEKSTEIYSTLRDMNTIFLTTIASVTIQEIISENQSVIEIISTISNLQQDIISLPELLNNLNQHLQCTILNLPSAHVQSVLIVDELKSKINQMTNSFEMIAEHERTAGQNLFLNFNGLFNNLDVKQKQLIDFINRFLSSLPLKWETLDQIKSSKDLAVLIFNETTSKLLENIFIVKRLQAMIEFFKLCLQMACAFKGAGNATIYDDNSLSRPIRKFIADYVYHFLLGVGPHAIAVIICSLMEYFDTNILDEIELFGLANGALNLCNLGSKTFDNVLKKEIISPLAFNHANSLCLHLCLSWKKVMSASLLQSQIQTKQIGLNRLQLIYTSHCWLHEEVLTQQQQKQCQYYDASKNSPRDLLLKELQQFIETLTSYKISIQKLRDDIHSSTSAIIQRLKWAVGANPTLNDLLVTFEKSSMNKREYLDKQSLFVAIALKYCASIINYENERLQPANDLETDQEFLNLISRWEKSWSMMQTCPTILNPIEEALVQLLDPEGSIDQVWLNNVSELIDDMIEQVQIKMSKFEKCITETQDNLHMSAHKLRTLVNNHHKLSSDIRSLLRMKLKMESSSSLREYLMKYKTFLEILSELHLNVLSKDFTDNLVKHSLEQITKTLPVVHNIFDELFLFENDDVNEEAGRESTSTGIVENANENPQITDENSKVGKVQQIQKEQKRNAYAVTVWRRIRMKLEGRDPDPNRRSTVQEQVDWMIREAIDKDNLAVLYEGWTPWV
;
A
#
# COMPACT_ATOMS: atom_id res chain seq x y z
N ILE A 1 64.28 3.69 5.14
CA ILE A 1 64.17 3.42 6.61
C ILE A 1 65.16 2.34 7.07
N GLU A 2 65.35 1.26 6.32
CA GLU A 2 66.09 0.04 6.70
C GLU A 2 67.57 0.16 7.14
N GLY A 3 68.20 1.33 6.97
CA GLY A 3 69.60 1.57 7.33
C GLY A 3 69.80 2.11 8.75
N ALA A 4 70.54 3.22 8.87
CA ALA A 4 70.93 3.82 10.16
C ALA A 4 69.76 4.10 11.12
N PHE A 5 68.56 4.43 10.59
CA PHE A 5 67.37 4.65 11.41
C PHE A 5 66.92 3.38 12.15
N ARG A 6 66.73 2.25 11.45
CA ARG A 6 66.40 0.95 12.08
C ARG A 6 67.43 0.60 13.16
N LEU A 7 68.72 0.69 12.85
CA LEU A 7 69.81 0.38 13.78
C LEU A 7 69.84 1.30 15.01
N ALA A 8 69.51 2.59 14.86
CA ALA A 8 69.38 3.53 15.96
C ALA A 8 68.16 3.21 16.84
N CYS A 9 67.00 2.94 16.24
CA CYS A 9 65.79 2.50 16.95
C CYS A 9 66.04 1.22 17.76
N GLU A 10 66.74 0.24 17.19
CA GLU A 10 67.17 -0.95 17.92
C GLU A 10 68.09 -0.62 19.10
N HIS A 11 69.07 0.27 18.93
CA HIS A 11 70.00 0.62 20.00
C HIS A 11 69.31 1.37 21.16
N VAL A 12 68.38 2.29 20.82
CA VAL A 12 67.52 2.97 21.79
C VAL A 12 66.62 1.97 22.51
N LEU A 13 65.94 1.06 21.80
CA LEU A 13 65.03 0.09 22.42
C LEU A 13 65.80 -0.93 23.29
N ARG A 14 66.99 -1.38 22.89
CA ARG A 14 67.90 -2.18 23.77
C ARG A 14 68.22 -1.43 25.07
N SER A 15 68.48 -0.13 24.98
CA SER A 15 68.81 0.72 26.14
C SER A 15 67.61 0.91 27.06
N LEU A 16 66.43 1.21 26.51
CA LEU A 16 65.17 1.31 27.27
C LEU A 16 64.78 -0.02 27.93
N LYS A 17 64.92 -1.15 27.22
CA LYS A 17 64.68 -2.48 27.82
C LYS A 17 65.66 -2.82 28.94
N LYS A 18 66.90 -2.32 28.88
CA LYS A 18 67.90 -2.46 29.96
C LYS A 18 67.60 -1.58 31.17
N GLY A 19 67.06 -0.37 30.96
CA GLY A 19 66.64 0.57 32.02
C GLY A 19 65.18 0.44 32.50
N ARG A 20 64.45 -0.58 32.03
CA ARG A 20 62.98 -0.69 32.16
C ARG A 20 62.46 -0.63 33.60
N GLU A 21 63.20 -1.19 34.56
CA GLU A 21 62.74 -1.30 35.95
C GLU A 21 62.73 0.09 36.62
N THR A 22 63.78 0.88 36.43
CA THR A 22 63.84 2.29 36.87
C THR A 22 62.70 3.13 36.27
N LEU A 23 62.40 2.94 34.98
CA LEU A 23 61.30 3.64 34.30
C LEU A 23 59.93 3.24 34.85
N LEU A 24 59.70 1.95 35.08
CA LEU A 24 58.42 1.44 35.57
C LEU A 24 58.17 1.79 37.04
N THR A 25 59.20 1.83 37.90
CA THR A 25 59.06 2.32 39.28
C THR A 25 58.74 3.82 39.32
N LEU A 26 59.33 4.62 38.43
CA LEU A 26 59.04 6.06 38.35
C LEU A 26 57.63 6.33 37.80
N LEU A 27 57.19 5.57 36.79
CA LEU A 27 55.79 5.61 36.32
C LEU A 27 54.80 5.11 37.37
N GLU A 28 55.17 4.11 38.18
CA GLU A 28 54.31 3.62 39.27
C GLU A 28 54.10 4.69 40.35
N ALA A 29 55.12 5.52 40.65
CA ALA A 29 54.96 6.64 41.56
C ALA A 29 53.89 7.64 41.06
N PHE A 30 53.89 7.99 39.77
CA PHE A 30 52.87 8.90 39.20
C PHE A 30 51.45 8.32 39.25
N VAL A 31 51.27 6.99 39.16
CA VAL A 31 49.95 6.32 39.29
C VAL A 31 49.33 6.51 40.69
N TYR A 32 50.15 6.82 41.70
CA TYR A 32 49.72 7.06 43.08
C TYR A 32 49.85 8.52 43.54
N ASP A 33 50.28 9.44 42.68
CA ASP A 33 50.42 10.86 43.03
C ASP A 33 49.06 11.58 42.94
N PRO A 34 48.50 12.11 44.06
CA PRO A 34 47.23 12.81 44.06
C PRO A 34 47.29 14.22 43.44
N LEU A 35 48.47 14.69 43.04
CA LEU A 35 48.67 15.95 42.29
C LEU A 35 48.76 15.73 40.78
N VAL A 36 48.85 14.48 40.31
CA VAL A 36 48.76 14.13 38.89
C VAL A 36 47.30 13.86 38.56
N ASP A 37 46.70 14.74 37.75
CA ASP A 37 45.32 14.50 37.33
C ASP A 37 45.25 13.42 36.26
N TRP A 38 44.72 12.26 36.66
CA TRP A 38 44.43 11.12 35.80
C TRP A 38 42.96 11.09 35.36
N ALA A 39 42.16 12.11 35.67
CA ALA A 39 40.94 12.40 34.94
C ALA A 39 41.33 13.07 33.62
N VAL A 40 41.41 12.26 32.56
CA VAL A 40 41.33 12.81 31.20
C VAL A 40 39.96 13.50 31.09
N ASN A 41 39.94 14.77 30.73
CA ASN A 41 38.71 15.48 30.40
C ASN A 41 37.93 14.68 29.32
N ASP A 42 36.65 14.39 29.56
CA ASP A 42 35.71 14.14 28.46
C ASP A 42 35.48 15.42 27.63
N ASP A 43 35.78 16.59 28.21
CA ASP A 43 35.79 17.88 27.53
C ASP A 43 37.02 18.04 26.60
N GLY A 44 36.91 17.48 25.41
CA GLY A 44 37.69 17.88 24.22
C GLY A 44 37.33 19.26 23.67
N ALA A 45 36.43 19.99 24.34
CA ALA A 45 35.90 21.31 23.96
C ALA A 45 36.08 22.35 25.09
N GLY A 46 37.27 22.37 25.72
CA GLY A 46 37.54 23.22 26.89
C GLY A 46 37.55 24.73 26.60
N LEU A 47 36.44 25.41 26.87
CA LEU A 47 36.41 26.86 27.09
C LEU A 47 35.29 27.25 28.08
N VAL A 48 35.62 28.12 29.03
CA VAL A 48 34.77 28.65 30.11
C VAL A 48 34.36 27.62 31.20
N SER A 49 35.21 27.49 32.21
CA SER A 49 34.73 27.37 33.59
C SER A 49 35.59 28.20 34.54
N THR A 50 35.29 29.49 34.58
CA THR A 50 35.79 30.42 35.61
C THR A 50 34.57 31.05 36.28
N TYR A 51 34.60 31.12 37.62
CA TYR A 51 33.57 31.63 38.54
C TYR A 51 32.41 30.70 38.92
N GLY A 52 32.42 30.34 40.21
CA GLY A 52 31.32 30.73 41.12
C GLY A 52 30.06 29.88 41.10
N GLY A 53 30.02 28.81 41.91
CA GLY A 53 28.85 27.94 42.01
C GLY A 53 27.70 28.46 42.88
N ARG A 54 26.48 28.04 42.53
CA ARG A 54 25.28 27.99 43.39
C ARG A 54 24.30 26.92 42.87
N GLU A 55 23.17 26.74 43.57
CA GLU A 55 22.03 25.85 43.24
C GLU A 55 22.33 24.46 42.59
N GLY A 56 22.72 23.49 43.42
CA GLY A 56 22.86 22.06 43.04
C GLY A 56 21.55 21.29 42.79
N GLY A 57 20.48 21.97 42.38
CA GLY A 57 19.19 21.38 42.00
C GLY A 57 19.09 21.25 40.48
N GLU A 58 18.86 22.39 39.81
CA GLU A 58 18.71 22.48 38.35
C GLU A 58 19.95 21.97 37.61
N LEU A 59 21.16 22.30 38.08
CA LEU A 59 22.42 21.77 37.51
C LEU A 59 22.47 20.22 37.50
N ARG A 60 21.73 19.56 38.40
CA ARG A 60 21.64 18.10 38.50
C ARG A 60 20.52 17.50 37.64
N GLN A 61 19.57 18.31 37.16
CA GLN A 61 18.62 17.95 36.10
C GLN A 61 19.22 18.25 34.73
N ALA A 62 19.80 19.44 34.51
CA ALA A 62 20.53 19.80 33.30
C ALA A 62 21.67 18.80 33.00
N LYS A 63 22.46 18.40 34.02
CA LYS A 63 23.46 17.33 33.84
C LYS A 63 22.84 15.99 33.43
N LYS A 64 21.65 15.64 33.92
CA LYS A 64 20.94 14.41 33.50
C LYS A 64 20.35 14.51 32.09
N GLN A 65 19.92 15.71 31.68
CA GLN A 65 19.44 16.01 30.34
C GLN A 65 20.60 15.85 29.35
N LEU A 66 21.73 16.50 29.63
CA LEU A 66 22.96 16.38 28.86
C LEU A 66 23.52 14.95 28.86
N GLU A 67 23.47 14.22 30.00
CA GLU A 67 23.82 12.79 30.05
C GLU A 67 22.86 11.93 29.21
N ARG A 68 21.63 12.35 28.90
CA ARG A 68 20.74 11.64 27.94
C ARG A 68 21.09 11.99 26.51
N GLU A 69 21.16 13.28 26.20
CA GLU A 69 21.49 13.82 24.87
C GLU A 69 22.82 13.26 24.36
N VAL A 70 23.88 13.36 25.17
CA VAL A 70 25.21 12.78 24.84
C VAL A 70 25.14 11.26 24.67
N ASN A 71 24.34 10.53 25.47
CA ASN A 71 24.21 9.08 25.31
C ASN A 71 23.40 8.67 24.08
N ARG A 72 22.37 9.43 23.71
CA ARG A 72 21.58 9.26 22.48
C ARG A 72 22.44 9.54 21.25
N ASP A 73 23.14 10.67 21.24
CA ASP A 73 23.95 11.10 20.10
C ASP A 73 25.18 10.20 19.93
N THR A 74 25.80 9.76 21.04
CA THR A 74 26.87 8.73 21.01
C THR A 74 26.35 7.37 20.55
N LEU A 75 25.12 6.99 20.92
CA LEU A 75 24.48 5.77 20.42
C LEU A 75 24.26 5.86 18.91
N ALA A 76 23.70 6.97 18.41
CA ALA A 76 23.45 7.17 16.98
C ALA A 76 24.75 7.13 16.16
N ILE A 77 25.80 7.84 16.60
CA ILE A 77 27.13 7.80 15.97
C ILE A 77 27.68 6.36 15.94
N ARG A 78 27.61 5.63 17.06
CA ARG A 78 28.11 4.24 17.12
C ARG A 78 27.29 3.28 16.26
N ILE A 79 25.96 3.43 16.23
CA ILE A 79 25.07 2.65 15.36
C ILE A 79 25.39 2.91 13.88
N ALA A 80 25.66 4.16 13.50
CA ALA A 80 26.09 4.51 12.14
C ALA A 80 27.49 3.95 11.80
N GLU A 81 28.46 4.04 12.71
CA GLU A 81 29.80 3.46 12.52
C GLU A 81 29.77 1.94 12.28
N ILE A 82 29.02 1.17 13.08
CA ILE A 82 28.97 -0.30 12.91
C ILE A 82 28.04 -0.77 11.79
N LYS A 83 27.24 0.12 11.18
CA LYS A 83 26.06 -0.24 10.37
C LYS A 83 26.39 -1.25 9.26
N ASN A 84 27.48 -1.02 8.54
CA ASN A 84 27.93 -1.87 7.45
C ASN A 84 28.46 -3.23 7.96
N ASP A 85 29.37 -3.23 8.93
CA ASP A 85 29.94 -4.46 9.50
C ASP A 85 28.87 -5.33 10.20
N TRP A 86 27.86 -4.70 10.80
CA TRP A 86 26.72 -5.36 11.43
C TRP A 86 25.82 -6.06 10.40
N LEU A 87 25.53 -5.39 9.28
CA LEU A 87 24.76 -5.97 8.18
C LEU A 87 25.55 -7.04 7.42
N THR A 88 26.85 -6.85 7.17
CA THR A 88 27.71 -7.92 6.63
C THR A 88 27.74 -9.13 7.57
N ASN A 89 27.84 -8.91 8.88
CA ASN A 89 27.81 -9.99 9.86
C ASN A 89 26.43 -10.66 10.01
N ARG A 90 25.32 -9.93 9.76
CA ARG A 90 23.96 -10.50 9.65
C ARG A 90 23.89 -11.50 8.51
N ASP A 91 24.37 -11.09 7.34
CA ASP A 91 24.30 -11.85 6.10
C ASP A 91 25.25 -13.06 6.16
N ASP A 92 26.49 -12.88 6.67
CA ASP A 92 27.42 -13.98 6.99
C ASP A 92 26.77 -15.03 7.91
N VAL A 93 26.09 -14.59 8.99
CA VAL A 93 25.45 -15.49 9.97
C VAL A 93 24.24 -16.20 9.34
N TYR A 94 23.47 -15.50 8.51
CA TYR A 94 22.35 -16.08 7.78
C TYR A 94 22.82 -17.18 6.80
N ASP A 95 23.77 -16.88 5.92
CA ASP A 95 24.33 -17.85 4.96
C ASP A 95 24.99 -19.04 5.67
N GLN A 96 25.67 -18.79 6.80
CA GLN A 96 26.28 -19.84 7.60
C GLN A 96 25.23 -20.70 8.34
N LEU A 97 24.05 -20.17 8.66
CA LEU A 97 22.92 -20.96 9.16
C LEU A 97 22.25 -21.77 8.05
N VAL A 98 22.08 -21.21 6.84
CA VAL A 98 21.58 -21.94 5.66
C VAL A 98 22.51 -23.12 5.32
N ALA A 99 23.83 -22.90 5.30
CA ALA A 99 24.81 -23.97 5.08
C ALA A 99 24.84 -25.02 6.20
N MET A 100 24.50 -24.65 7.45
CA MET A 100 24.31 -25.63 8.52
C MET A 100 23.00 -26.40 8.39
N GLN A 101 21.94 -25.75 7.90
CA GLN A 101 20.66 -26.42 7.60
C GLN A 101 20.85 -27.47 6.51
N SER A 102 21.49 -27.14 5.38
CA SER A 102 21.68 -28.09 4.28
C SER A 102 22.50 -29.32 4.71
N TYR A 103 23.60 -29.15 5.44
CA TYR A 103 24.38 -30.29 5.95
C TYR A 103 23.62 -31.12 7.00
N LEU A 104 22.74 -30.52 7.79
CA LEU A 104 21.88 -31.25 8.73
C LEU A 104 20.74 -31.99 8.02
N GLU A 105 20.20 -31.43 6.94
CA GLU A 105 19.21 -32.08 6.06
C GLU A 105 19.86 -33.25 5.31
N GLU A 106 21.00 -33.05 4.65
CA GLU A 106 21.80 -34.11 4.00
C GLU A 106 22.15 -35.25 4.99
N LEU A 107 22.63 -34.92 6.19
CA LEU A 107 23.00 -35.91 7.21
C LEU A 107 21.77 -36.67 7.73
N ASN A 108 20.62 -36.01 7.87
CA ASN A 108 19.35 -36.63 8.23
C ASN A 108 18.81 -37.53 7.10
N GLU A 109 18.97 -37.13 5.83
CA GLU A 109 18.65 -37.98 4.67
C GLU A 109 19.58 -39.19 4.59
N TYR A 110 20.90 -39.04 4.65
CA TYR A 110 21.82 -40.18 4.60
C TYR A 110 21.66 -41.14 5.80
N ARG A 111 21.35 -40.64 7.01
CA ARG A 111 20.99 -41.50 8.15
C ARG A 111 19.65 -42.20 7.95
N ARG A 112 18.66 -41.52 7.37
CA ARG A 112 17.38 -42.13 7.00
C ARG A 112 17.56 -43.22 5.96
N ASP A 113 18.37 -43.00 4.93
CA ASP A 113 18.67 -43.97 3.88
C ASP A 113 19.53 -45.14 4.37
N LEU A 114 20.45 -44.90 5.30
CA LEU A 114 21.16 -45.96 6.03
C LEU A 114 20.16 -46.81 6.84
N ASN A 115 19.28 -46.18 7.63
CA ASN A 115 18.25 -46.86 8.42
C ASN A 115 17.22 -47.61 7.53
N VAL A 116 16.83 -47.05 6.38
CA VAL A 116 16.03 -47.75 5.36
C VAL A 116 16.79 -48.94 4.80
N SER A 117 18.08 -48.81 4.51
CA SER A 117 18.94 -49.90 4.05
C SER A 117 19.12 -50.98 5.13
N GLU A 118 19.25 -50.61 6.41
CA GLU A 118 19.29 -51.55 7.54
C GLU A 118 17.97 -52.29 7.71
N ASN A 119 16.83 -51.60 7.61
CA ASN A 119 15.52 -52.24 7.66
C ASN A 119 15.27 -53.13 6.44
N GLN A 120 15.77 -52.75 5.26
CA GLN A 120 15.77 -53.60 4.07
C GLN A 120 16.66 -54.84 4.30
N ARG A 121 17.87 -54.69 4.84
CA ARG A 121 18.76 -55.81 5.20
C ARG A 121 18.11 -56.72 6.25
N ASN A 122 17.51 -56.16 7.30
CA ASN A 122 16.80 -56.91 8.34
C ASN A 122 15.58 -57.64 7.78
N SER A 123 14.80 -57.01 6.89
CA SER A 123 13.69 -57.65 6.18
C SER A 123 14.18 -58.79 5.29
N LEU A 124 15.20 -58.58 4.45
CA LEU A 124 15.82 -59.63 3.63
C LEU A 124 16.37 -60.77 4.51
N THR A 125 16.94 -60.46 5.68
CA THR A 125 17.40 -61.46 6.68
C THR A 125 16.24 -62.28 7.27
N GLN A 126 15.03 -61.70 7.37
CA GLN A 126 13.81 -62.41 7.79
C GLN A 126 13.16 -63.19 6.63
N GLN A 127 13.22 -62.66 5.40
CA GLN A 127 12.76 -63.34 4.19
C GLN A 127 13.58 -64.61 3.93
N ILE A 128 14.91 -64.53 3.97
CA ILE A 128 15.79 -65.69 3.79
C ILE A 128 15.63 -66.72 4.91
N ALA A 129 15.31 -66.29 6.14
CA ALA A 129 15.00 -67.21 7.24
C ALA A 129 13.71 -68.02 6.96
N LEU A 130 12.65 -67.36 6.49
CA LEU A 130 11.38 -68.02 6.11
C LEU A 130 11.51 -68.93 4.87
N VAL A 131 12.38 -68.58 3.93
CA VAL A 131 12.72 -69.41 2.76
C VAL A 131 13.49 -70.66 3.20
N ARG A 132 14.55 -70.50 4.02
CA ARG A 132 15.35 -71.63 4.54
C ARG A 132 14.56 -72.52 5.53
N GLU A 133 13.59 -71.97 6.26
CA GLU A 133 12.61 -72.75 7.03
C GLU A 133 11.77 -73.65 6.11
N ALA A 134 11.23 -73.10 5.01
CA ALA A 134 10.47 -73.88 4.02
C ALA A 134 11.32 -74.95 3.30
N GLU A 135 12.56 -74.61 2.92
CA GLU A 135 13.52 -75.55 2.32
C GLU A 135 13.77 -76.75 3.24
N SER A 136 13.95 -76.50 4.55
CA SER A 136 14.21 -77.54 5.56
C SER A 136 13.08 -78.56 5.72
N LEU A 137 11.84 -78.19 5.37
CA LEU A 137 10.66 -79.04 5.46
C LEU A 137 10.53 -80.01 4.26
N GLY A 138 11.16 -79.70 3.11
CA GLY A 138 11.20 -80.58 1.93
C GLY A 138 9.83 -81.13 1.52
N ALA A 139 9.63 -82.44 1.66
CA ALA A 139 8.36 -83.10 1.32
C ALA A 139 7.16 -82.68 2.20
N ALA A 140 7.38 -81.95 3.29
CA ALA A 140 6.33 -81.43 4.19
C ALA A 140 5.92 -79.97 3.91
N ILE A 141 6.46 -79.31 2.87
CA ILE A 141 6.14 -77.91 2.50
C ILE A 141 4.63 -77.64 2.39
N GLY A 142 3.81 -78.66 2.09
CA GLY A 142 2.35 -78.56 2.03
C GLY A 142 1.67 -77.99 3.29
N SER A 143 2.29 -78.10 4.47
CA SER A 143 1.78 -77.50 5.73
C SER A 143 2.35 -76.11 6.06
N HIS A 144 3.26 -75.56 5.25
CA HIS A 144 3.92 -74.29 5.54
C HIS A 144 3.07 -73.08 5.10
N GLN A 145 3.19 -71.95 5.80
CA GLN A 145 2.36 -70.76 5.55
C GLN A 145 2.52 -70.21 4.11
N LEU A 146 3.75 -70.30 3.58
CA LEU A 146 4.09 -69.88 2.21
C LEU A 146 3.30 -70.67 1.13
N ASN A 147 2.88 -71.91 1.38
CA ASN A 147 2.15 -72.71 0.38
C ASN A 147 0.80 -72.08 -0.05
N THR A 148 0.24 -71.17 0.74
CA THR A 148 -0.98 -70.40 0.41
C THR A 148 -0.69 -68.98 -0.11
N LEU A 149 0.58 -68.58 -0.19
CA LEU A 149 1.00 -67.19 -0.36
C LEU A 149 0.62 -66.61 -1.72
N SER A 150 0.86 -67.32 -2.83
CA SER A 150 0.47 -66.86 -4.17
C SER A 150 -1.04 -66.54 -4.24
N GLN A 151 -1.86 -67.41 -3.65
CA GLN A 151 -3.31 -67.23 -3.57
C GLN A 151 -3.68 -66.02 -2.69
N ARG A 152 -3.14 -65.91 -1.46
CA ARG A 152 -3.39 -64.77 -0.55
C ARG A 152 -2.97 -63.43 -1.15
N TYR A 153 -1.78 -63.37 -1.74
CA TYR A 153 -1.25 -62.17 -2.38
C TYR A 153 -2.09 -61.75 -3.59
N SER A 154 -2.54 -62.70 -4.43
CA SER A 154 -3.36 -62.39 -5.61
C SER A 154 -4.70 -61.69 -5.29
N VAL A 155 -5.21 -61.84 -4.07
CA VAL A 155 -6.39 -61.14 -3.55
C VAL A 155 -6.01 -59.78 -2.97
N PHE A 156 -4.99 -59.74 -2.09
CA PHE A 156 -4.51 -58.51 -1.46
C PHE A 156 -4.02 -57.46 -2.49
N LYS A 157 -3.24 -57.90 -3.49
CA LYS A 157 -2.71 -57.09 -4.60
C LYS A 157 -3.83 -56.32 -5.32
N LYS A 158 -4.93 -56.99 -5.67
CA LYS A 158 -6.08 -56.37 -6.35
C LYS A 158 -6.75 -55.28 -5.50
N ILE A 159 -6.96 -55.55 -4.20
CA ILE A 159 -7.57 -54.58 -3.27
C ILE A 159 -6.66 -53.35 -3.11
N LYS A 160 -5.34 -53.57 -2.98
CA LYS A 160 -4.32 -52.52 -2.86
C LYS A 160 -4.19 -51.68 -4.15
N GLU A 161 -4.23 -52.32 -5.31
CA GLU A 161 -4.25 -51.67 -6.63
C GLU A 161 -5.52 -50.82 -6.82
N GLU A 162 -6.71 -51.34 -6.51
CA GLU A 162 -7.97 -50.58 -6.58
C GLU A 162 -7.98 -49.38 -5.63
N TYR A 163 -7.49 -49.54 -4.39
CA TYR A 163 -7.39 -48.45 -3.41
C TYR A 163 -6.46 -47.32 -3.87
N GLU A 164 -5.24 -47.64 -4.33
CA GLU A 164 -4.31 -46.61 -4.82
C GLU A 164 -4.77 -45.95 -6.13
N VAL A 165 -5.49 -46.67 -7.00
CA VAL A 165 -6.15 -46.06 -8.18
C VAL A 165 -7.19 -45.02 -7.76
N VAL A 166 -8.07 -45.33 -6.80
CA VAL A 166 -9.09 -44.37 -6.35
C VAL A 166 -8.45 -43.17 -5.63
N LYS A 167 -7.46 -43.42 -4.76
CA LYS A 167 -6.67 -42.37 -4.08
C LYS A 167 -6.01 -41.42 -5.08
N LYS A 168 -5.41 -41.95 -6.15
CA LYS A 168 -4.79 -41.15 -7.22
C LYS A 168 -5.81 -40.28 -7.96
N ILE A 169 -7.02 -40.80 -8.23
CA ILE A 169 -8.10 -40.05 -8.88
C ILE A 169 -8.59 -38.88 -8.01
N LEU A 170 -8.78 -39.11 -6.69
CA LEU A 170 -9.12 -38.04 -5.74
C LEU A 170 -8.03 -36.95 -5.72
N GLN A 171 -6.76 -37.34 -5.69
CA GLN A 171 -5.64 -36.40 -5.68
C GLN A 171 -5.53 -35.61 -7.01
N THR A 172 -5.84 -36.20 -8.17
CA THR A 172 -5.90 -35.45 -9.43
C THR A 172 -7.05 -34.44 -9.44
N LYS A 173 -8.26 -34.83 -9.01
CA LYS A 173 -9.41 -33.92 -8.93
C LYS A 173 -9.18 -32.75 -7.96
N ALA A 174 -8.55 -33.00 -6.81
CA ALA A 174 -8.13 -31.95 -5.87
C ALA A 174 -7.19 -30.93 -6.55
N ASN A 175 -6.11 -31.43 -7.18
CA ASN A 175 -5.13 -30.59 -7.87
C ASN A 175 -5.72 -29.83 -9.08
N GLU A 176 -6.79 -30.34 -9.69
CA GLU A 176 -7.55 -29.65 -10.75
C GLU A 176 -8.38 -28.48 -10.19
N CYS A 177 -9.10 -28.69 -9.08
CA CYS A 177 -9.85 -27.62 -8.41
C CYS A 177 -8.94 -26.48 -7.93
N GLU A 178 -7.79 -26.83 -7.34
CA GLU A 178 -6.76 -25.88 -6.89
C GLU A 178 -6.21 -25.05 -8.06
N LYS A 179 -5.84 -25.69 -9.17
CA LYS A 179 -5.40 -25.00 -10.40
C LYS A 179 -6.50 -24.12 -11.02
N LYS A 180 -7.78 -24.50 -10.96
CA LYS A 180 -8.88 -23.63 -11.42
C LYS A 180 -8.94 -22.36 -10.57
N LEU A 181 -8.91 -22.49 -9.24
CA LEU A 181 -8.97 -21.36 -8.30
C LEU A 181 -7.76 -20.43 -8.42
N ASP A 182 -6.53 -20.97 -8.49
CA ASP A 182 -5.34 -20.14 -8.56
C ASP A 182 -5.25 -19.35 -9.87
N ASN A 183 -5.67 -19.93 -11.00
CA ASN A 183 -5.73 -19.18 -12.26
C ASN A 183 -6.76 -18.04 -12.20
N TYR A 184 -7.91 -18.27 -11.57
CA TYR A 184 -8.91 -17.24 -11.32
C TYR A 184 -8.41 -16.14 -10.37
N ARG A 185 -7.83 -16.50 -9.23
CA ARG A 185 -7.23 -15.57 -8.24
C ARG A 185 -6.13 -14.70 -8.83
N ASN A 186 -5.28 -15.28 -9.67
CA ASN A 186 -4.24 -14.52 -10.37
C ASN A 186 -4.85 -13.52 -11.37
N CYS A 187 -5.87 -13.93 -12.15
CA CYS A 187 -6.61 -13.03 -13.03
C CYS A 187 -7.27 -11.87 -12.27
N ARG A 188 -8.01 -12.19 -11.19
CA ARG A 188 -8.64 -11.21 -10.28
C ARG A 188 -7.63 -10.19 -9.75
N ARG A 189 -6.48 -10.65 -9.24
CA ARG A 189 -5.43 -9.79 -8.69
C ARG A 189 -4.82 -8.84 -9.74
N ASP A 190 -4.66 -9.30 -10.98
CA ASP A 190 -4.11 -8.48 -12.05
C ASP A 190 -5.12 -7.42 -12.56
N ILE A 191 -6.43 -7.71 -12.50
CA ILE A 191 -7.51 -6.75 -12.74
C ILE A 191 -7.58 -5.70 -11.61
N GLU A 192 -7.52 -6.13 -10.36
CA GLU A 192 -7.50 -5.25 -9.17
C GLU A 192 -6.27 -4.33 -9.17
N LYS A 193 -5.11 -4.83 -9.62
CA LYS A 193 -3.90 -4.03 -9.86
C LYS A 193 -3.91 -3.20 -11.14
N LYS A 194 -5.02 -3.15 -11.90
CA LYS A 194 -5.20 -2.38 -13.14
C LYS A 194 -4.24 -2.72 -14.30
N LYS A 195 -3.54 -3.86 -14.25
CA LYS A 195 -2.55 -4.24 -15.29
C LYS A 195 -3.14 -4.35 -16.70
N LEU A 196 -4.44 -4.63 -16.81
CA LEU A 196 -5.11 -4.65 -18.12
C LEU A 196 -5.10 -3.27 -18.80
N ILE A 197 -5.08 -2.19 -18.03
CA ILE A 197 -4.96 -0.81 -18.54
C ILE A 197 -3.52 -0.54 -19.00
N GLU A 198 -2.53 -1.03 -18.25
CA GLU A 198 -1.12 -1.00 -18.64
C GLU A 198 -0.92 -1.73 -19.98
N TYR A 199 -1.48 -2.94 -20.12
CA TYR A 199 -1.43 -3.72 -21.37
C TYR A 199 -2.18 -3.05 -22.53
N THR A 200 -3.32 -2.37 -22.31
CA THR A 200 -3.95 -1.61 -23.40
C THR A 200 -3.08 -0.44 -23.85
N ASN A 201 -2.44 0.28 -22.91
CA ASN A 201 -1.55 1.39 -23.22
C ASN A 201 -0.30 0.91 -23.98
N GLU A 202 0.32 -0.20 -23.58
CA GLU A 202 1.43 -0.80 -24.32
C GLU A 202 1.03 -1.19 -25.77
N ILE A 203 -0.21 -1.66 -25.99
CA ILE A 203 -0.70 -1.98 -27.34
C ILE A 203 -1.00 -0.70 -28.16
N ASP A 204 -1.30 0.43 -27.53
CA ASP A 204 -1.36 1.74 -28.19
C ASP A 204 0.04 2.26 -28.56
N GLU A 205 0.98 2.32 -27.63
CA GLU A 205 2.34 2.84 -27.85
C GLU A 205 3.11 2.08 -28.95
N ASN A 206 3.02 0.74 -28.97
CA ASN A 206 3.74 -0.08 -29.95
C ASN A 206 3.06 -0.09 -31.34
N SER A 207 1.97 0.66 -31.57
CA SER A 207 1.22 0.59 -32.83
C SER A 207 1.94 1.24 -34.03
N GLU A 208 2.77 2.26 -33.81
CA GLU A 208 3.51 2.97 -34.86
C GLU A 208 4.64 2.11 -35.49
N GLU A 209 5.21 1.13 -34.76
CA GLU A 209 6.22 0.20 -35.30
C GLU A 209 5.68 -0.76 -36.37
N CYS A 210 4.36 -0.81 -36.57
CA CYS A 210 3.73 -1.73 -37.51
C CYS A 210 3.85 -1.27 -38.98
N ASP A 211 4.19 -0.01 -39.26
CA ASP A 211 4.17 0.51 -40.63
C ASP A 211 5.40 0.12 -41.48
N GLY A 212 5.16 -0.09 -42.77
CA GLY A 212 6.19 -0.47 -43.76
C GLY A 212 6.72 -1.92 -43.67
N SER A 213 7.61 -2.28 -44.60
CA SER A 213 8.17 -3.64 -44.75
C SER A 213 9.70 -3.60 -44.71
N GLU A 214 10.31 -4.36 -43.79
CA GLU A 214 11.77 -4.46 -43.61
C GLU A 214 12.48 -4.96 -44.88
N PHE A 215 11.79 -5.74 -45.71
CA PHE A 215 12.31 -6.26 -46.97
C PHE A 215 12.52 -5.16 -48.03
N GLU A 216 11.94 -3.97 -47.87
CA GLU A 216 12.15 -2.85 -48.79
C GLU A 216 13.59 -2.32 -48.73
N LEU A 217 14.27 -2.43 -47.57
CA LEU A 217 15.70 -2.15 -47.40
C LEU A 217 16.59 -3.06 -48.27
N VAL A 218 16.11 -4.27 -48.59
CA VAL A 218 16.88 -5.31 -49.29
C VAL A 218 16.39 -5.50 -50.73
N LYS A 219 15.40 -4.70 -51.17
CA LYS A 219 14.78 -4.83 -52.50
C LYS A 219 15.81 -4.77 -53.62
N GLU A 220 16.63 -3.72 -53.68
CA GLU A 220 17.62 -3.54 -54.75
C GLU A 220 18.69 -4.66 -54.75
N PHE A 221 19.05 -5.18 -53.59
CA PHE A 221 19.95 -6.32 -53.47
C PHE A 221 19.31 -7.62 -54.03
N LEU A 222 18.04 -7.87 -53.69
CA LEU A 222 17.30 -9.05 -54.15
C LEU A 222 17.01 -8.98 -55.66
N ASP A 223 16.61 -7.83 -56.18
CA ASP A 223 16.39 -7.57 -57.60
C ASP A 223 17.68 -7.81 -58.41
N ASN A 224 18.82 -7.24 -57.97
CA ASN A 224 20.13 -7.47 -58.59
C ASN A 224 20.61 -8.94 -58.49
N SER A 225 20.12 -9.71 -57.51
CA SER A 225 20.42 -11.14 -57.36
C SER A 225 19.47 -12.09 -58.10
N ALA A 226 18.53 -11.54 -58.90
CA ALA A 226 17.45 -12.26 -59.58
C ALA A 226 16.49 -13.02 -58.64
N GLN A 227 16.25 -12.49 -57.42
CA GLN A 227 15.40 -13.08 -56.38
C GLN A 227 14.09 -12.30 -56.16
N THR A 228 13.58 -11.65 -57.20
CA THR A 228 12.33 -10.86 -57.21
C THR A 228 11.15 -11.59 -56.58
N GLN A 229 11.00 -12.89 -56.85
CA GLN A 229 9.94 -13.74 -56.29
C GLN A 229 10.07 -13.96 -54.76
N VAL A 230 11.29 -13.99 -54.24
CA VAL A 230 11.52 -14.09 -52.79
C VAL A 230 11.10 -12.79 -52.11
N TYR A 231 11.50 -11.65 -52.68
CA TYR A 231 11.09 -10.33 -52.22
C TYR A 231 9.56 -10.15 -52.24
N SER A 232 8.88 -10.54 -53.33
CA SER A 232 7.42 -10.41 -53.43
C SER A 232 6.68 -11.25 -52.38
N ASN A 233 7.12 -12.49 -52.15
CA ASN A 233 6.51 -13.37 -51.16
C ASN A 233 6.72 -12.83 -49.73
N CYS A 234 7.95 -12.43 -49.40
CA CYS A 234 8.26 -11.85 -48.08
C CYS A 234 7.47 -10.57 -47.82
N ARG A 235 7.32 -9.70 -48.82
CA ARG A 235 6.50 -8.48 -48.72
C ARG A 235 5.02 -8.79 -48.53
N GLN A 236 4.47 -9.77 -49.26
CA GLN A 236 3.08 -10.21 -49.09
C GLN A 236 2.83 -10.73 -47.68
N TRP A 237 3.61 -11.72 -47.23
CA TRP A 237 3.48 -12.28 -45.88
C TRP A 237 3.63 -11.20 -44.81
N ARG A 238 4.53 -10.22 -45.01
CA ARG A 238 4.68 -9.08 -44.08
C ARG A 238 3.44 -8.20 -44.03
N THR A 239 2.84 -7.86 -45.18
CA THR A 239 1.60 -7.08 -45.21
C THR A 239 0.42 -7.83 -44.60
N GLU A 240 0.35 -9.15 -44.78
CA GLU A 240 -0.68 -10.01 -44.17
C GLU A 240 -0.50 -10.10 -42.65
N VAL A 241 0.72 -10.30 -42.16
CA VAL A 241 1.03 -10.29 -40.71
C VAL A 241 0.75 -8.94 -40.08
N ASN A 242 1.16 -7.83 -40.69
CA ASN A 242 0.87 -6.49 -40.17
C ASN A 242 -0.66 -6.26 -40.06
N LYS A 243 -1.43 -6.64 -41.09
CA LYS A 243 -2.91 -6.54 -41.06
C LYS A 243 -3.52 -7.38 -39.94
N LEU A 244 -3.11 -8.65 -39.82
CA LEU A 244 -3.64 -9.54 -38.78
C LEU A 244 -3.23 -9.10 -37.36
N ALA A 245 -2.03 -8.53 -37.19
CA ALA A 245 -1.58 -7.97 -35.92
C ALA A 245 -2.37 -6.71 -35.51
N ILE A 246 -2.75 -5.86 -36.48
CA ILE A 246 -3.62 -4.70 -36.25
C ILE A 246 -5.04 -5.15 -35.85
N GLU A 247 -5.65 -6.10 -36.58
CA GLU A 247 -6.96 -6.67 -36.23
C GLU A 247 -6.93 -7.32 -34.84
N GLN A 248 -5.89 -8.10 -34.54
CA GLN A 248 -5.66 -8.71 -33.23
C GLN A 248 -5.46 -7.66 -32.13
N SER A 249 -4.74 -6.56 -32.38
CA SER A 249 -4.53 -5.48 -31.41
C SER A 249 -5.83 -4.76 -31.05
N MET A 250 -6.71 -4.50 -32.03
CA MET A 250 -8.04 -3.95 -31.76
C MET A 250 -8.88 -4.91 -30.93
N LEU A 251 -8.87 -6.21 -31.27
CA LEU A 251 -9.60 -7.23 -30.53
C LEU A 251 -9.09 -7.41 -29.10
N LEU A 252 -7.76 -7.37 -28.87
CA LEU A 252 -7.17 -7.42 -27.54
C LEU A 252 -7.65 -6.27 -26.64
N LYS A 253 -7.76 -5.04 -27.17
CA LYS A 253 -8.30 -3.90 -26.43
C LYS A 253 -9.76 -4.11 -26.04
N VAL A 254 -10.59 -4.65 -26.94
CA VAL A 254 -11.98 -5.02 -26.61
C VAL A 254 -12.02 -6.10 -25.52
N VAL A 255 -11.21 -7.15 -25.65
CA VAL A 255 -11.14 -8.25 -24.67
C VAL A 255 -10.70 -7.77 -23.29
N PHE A 256 -9.62 -6.99 -23.20
CA PHE A 256 -9.15 -6.45 -21.91
C PHE A 256 -10.16 -5.47 -21.29
N ASN A 257 -10.84 -4.63 -22.08
CA ASN A 257 -11.92 -3.78 -21.59
C ASN A 257 -13.12 -4.59 -21.07
N THR A 258 -13.52 -5.68 -21.76
CA THR A 258 -14.59 -6.57 -21.31
C THR A 258 -14.22 -7.31 -20.02
N ILE A 259 -12.97 -7.78 -19.89
CA ILE A 259 -12.47 -8.38 -18.64
C ILE A 259 -12.39 -7.35 -17.50
N GLN A 260 -11.98 -6.10 -17.78
CA GLN A 260 -11.96 -5.03 -16.79
C GLN A 260 -13.39 -4.63 -16.36
N HIS A 261 -14.38 -4.70 -17.25
CA HIS A 261 -15.78 -4.51 -16.89
C HIS A 261 -16.32 -5.64 -15.99
N TYR A 262 -16.02 -6.91 -16.33
CA TYR A 262 -16.31 -8.07 -15.47
C TYR A 262 -15.69 -7.91 -14.06
N GLY A 263 -14.43 -7.50 -13.98
CA GLY A 263 -13.78 -7.21 -12.70
C GLY A 263 -14.41 -6.06 -11.93
N SER A 264 -14.81 -4.98 -12.60
CA SER A 264 -15.52 -3.84 -11.99
C SER A 264 -16.86 -4.24 -11.36
N ILE A 265 -17.48 -5.33 -11.81
CA ILE A 265 -18.71 -5.89 -11.21
C ILE A 265 -18.37 -6.74 -9.98
N ILE A 266 -17.31 -7.56 -10.06
CA ILE A 266 -16.92 -8.52 -9.01
C ILE A 266 -16.12 -7.88 -7.88
N GLN A 267 -15.61 -6.66 -8.04
CA GLN A 267 -15.11 -5.83 -6.94
C GLN A 267 -16.18 -5.56 -5.86
N TYR A 268 -17.48 -5.72 -6.16
CA TYR A 268 -18.57 -5.65 -5.19
C TYR A 268 -18.90 -6.99 -4.52
N TYR A 269 -18.14 -8.07 -4.76
CA TYR A 269 -18.44 -9.38 -4.14
C TYR A 269 -17.79 -9.51 -2.76
N PRO A 270 -18.57 -9.83 -1.70
CA PRO A 270 -18.04 -10.16 -0.38
C PRO A 270 -17.03 -11.31 -0.40
N LYS A 271 -16.05 -11.29 0.50
CA LYS A 271 -15.01 -12.33 0.60
C LYS A 271 -15.58 -13.74 0.77
N TYR A 272 -16.65 -13.89 1.57
CA TYR A 272 -17.34 -15.17 1.78
C TYR A 272 -17.85 -15.83 0.49
N TYR A 273 -18.02 -15.07 -0.60
CA TYR A 273 -18.50 -15.59 -1.87
C TYR A 273 -17.47 -16.48 -2.58
N GLU A 274 -16.18 -16.22 -2.38
CA GLU A 274 -15.12 -17.06 -2.93
C GLU A 274 -14.97 -18.36 -2.12
N ASP A 275 -15.09 -18.28 -0.80
CA ASP A 275 -15.03 -19.44 0.10
C ASP A 275 -16.24 -20.38 -0.08
N ARG A 276 -17.43 -19.82 -0.31
CA ARG A 276 -18.66 -20.59 -0.63
C ARG A 276 -18.73 -21.09 -2.07
N HIS A 277 -17.72 -20.83 -2.91
CA HIS A 277 -17.77 -21.25 -4.32
C HIS A 277 -17.67 -22.77 -4.49
N ARG A 278 -18.40 -23.35 -5.44
CA ARG A 278 -18.48 -24.81 -5.68
C ARG A 278 -17.10 -25.48 -5.79
N ILE A 279 -16.16 -24.83 -6.50
CA ILE A 279 -14.78 -25.33 -6.69
C ILE A 279 -13.98 -25.31 -5.37
N ALA A 280 -14.20 -24.31 -4.50
CA ALA A 280 -13.54 -24.23 -3.19
C ALA A 280 -14.10 -25.29 -2.24
N MET A 281 -15.41 -25.51 -2.23
CA MET A 281 -16.06 -26.57 -1.46
C MET A 281 -15.55 -27.96 -1.89
N TYR A 282 -15.52 -28.27 -3.19
CA TYR A 282 -14.92 -29.52 -3.68
C TYR A 282 -13.45 -29.67 -3.28
N LEU A 283 -12.63 -28.60 -3.36
CA LEU A 283 -11.24 -28.66 -2.94
C LEU A 283 -11.13 -29.03 -1.44
N THR A 284 -11.90 -28.38 -0.57
CA THR A 284 -11.90 -28.71 0.86
C THR A 284 -12.39 -30.13 1.14
N TRP A 285 -13.40 -30.61 0.43
CA TRP A 285 -13.91 -31.99 0.56
C TRP A 285 -12.93 -33.04 0.05
N TYR A 286 -12.31 -32.84 -1.12
CA TYR A 286 -11.29 -33.76 -1.62
C TYR A 286 -10.07 -33.83 -0.69
N ARG A 287 -9.66 -32.70 -0.09
CA ARG A 287 -8.57 -32.66 0.89
C ARG A 287 -8.94 -33.42 2.18
N SER A 288 -10.13 -33.17 2.75
CA SER A 288 -10.56 -33.88 3.97
C SER A 288 -10.64 -35.40 3.80
N LEU A 289 -11.07 -35.89 2.63
CA LEU A 289 -11.12 -37.32 2.29
C LEU A 289 -9.73 -37.97 2.16
N LEU A 290 -8.70 -37.21 1.78
CA LEU A 290 -7.31 -37.67 1.66
C LEU A 290 -6.58 -37.65 3.01
N ASP A 291 -6.82 -36.61 3.83
CA ASP A 291 -6.15 -36.40 5.11
C ASP A 291 -6.74 -37.29 6.22
N GLN A 292 -8.07 -37.38 6.32
CA GLN A 292 -8.76 -38.12 7.38
C GLN A 292 -9.32 -39.46 6.89
N LYS A 293 -8.51 -40.51 7.09
CA LYS A 293 -8.76 -41.90 6.64
C LYS A 293 -9.80 -42.63 7.52
N SER A 294 -11.06 -42.22 7.49
CA SER A 294 -12.18 -42.88 8.18
C SER A 294 -13.42 -42.98 7.29
N PRO A 295 -14.44 -43.79 7.65
CA PRO A 295 -15.72 -43.79 6.93
C PRO A 295 -16.64 -42.66 7.43
N GLN A 296 -16.34 -42.07 8.59
CA GLN A 296 -17.10 -40.97 9.19
C GLN A 296 -16.90 -39.69 8.38
N THR A 297 -15.68 -39.43 7.89
CA THR A 297 -15.40 -38.25 7.05
C THR A 297 -16.11 -38.31 5.70
N CYS A 298 -16.35 -39.51 5.15
CA CYS A 298 -17.20 -39.69 3.97
C CYS A 298 -18.66 -39.27 4.26
N HIS A 299 -19.18 -39.64 5.43
CA HIS A 299 -20.54 -39.24 5.87
C HIS A 299 -20.64 -37.73 6.16
N GLU A 300 -19.62 -37.15 6.82
CA GLU A 300 -19.54 -35.71 7.11
C GLU A 300 -19.48 -34.87 5.82
N VAL A 301 -18.68 -35.27 4.83
CA VAL A 301 -18.62 -34.61 3.51
C VAL A 301 -19.95 -34.71 2.78
N ILE A 302 -20.61 -35.88 2.79
CA ILE A 302 -21.95 -36.03 2.20
C ILE A 302 -22.97 -35.12 2.91
N GLN A 303 -22.91 -34.99 4.24
CA GLN A 303 -23.79 -34.10 4.99
C GLN A 303 -23.52 -32.62 4.69
N GLN A 304 -22.25 -32.21 4.58
CA GLN A 304 -21.89 -30.84 4.18
C GLN A 304 -22.40 -30.50 2.77
N TYR A 305 -22.24 -31.42 1.81
CA TYR A 305 -22.79 -31.30 0.46
C TYR A 305 -24.33 -31.20 0.47
N GLN A 306 -25.02 -32.04 1.26
CA GLN A 306 -26.48 -31.97 1.40
C GLN A 306 -26.95 -30.64 1.99
N ASN A 307 -26.25 -30.12 3.01
CA ASN A 307 -26.53 -28.81 3.60
C ASN A 307 -26.36 -27.69 2.57
N PHE A 308 -25.24 -27.67 1.84
CA PHE A 308 -24.95 -26.70 0.77
C PHE A 308 -26.06 -26.69 -0.32
N VAL A 309 -26.47 -27.88 -0.77
CA VAL A 309 -27.56 -28.09 -1.76
C VAL A 309 -28.96 -27.83 -1.17
N SER A 310 -29.07 -27.55 0.13
CA SER A 310 -30.31 -27.11 0.79
C SER A 310 -30.36 -25.59 1.03
N GLU A 311 -29.24 -24.94 1.36
CA GLU A 311 -29.17 -23.47 1.55
C GLU A 311 -29.53 -22.72 0.26
N SER A 312 -29.06 -23.19 -0.91
CA SER A 312 -29.41 -22.63 -2.23
C SER A 312 -30.90 -22.75 -2.62
N LYS A 313 -31.72 -23.46 -1.82
CA LYS A 313 -33.16 -23.63 -2.08
C LYS A 313 -34.06 -22.85 -1.13
N ILE A 314 -33.50 -22.22 -0.08
CA ILE A 314 -34.26 -21.56 0.98
C ILE A 314 -33.87 -20.07 1.06
N HIS A 315 -34.22 -19.32 0.01
CA HIS A 315 -34.00 -17.87 -0.05
C HIS A 315 -35.00 -17.11 0.85
N THR A 316 -34.78 -17.13 2.18
CA THR A 316 -35.66 -16.49 3.17
C THR A 316 -35.95 -15.01 2.89
N ASN A 317 -34.98 -14.31 2.27
CA ASN A 317 -35.02 -12.86 2.08
C ASN A 317 -35.35 -12.45 0.63
N ALA A 318 -35.87 -13.37 -0.20
CA ALA A 318 -36.11 -13.14 -1.63
C ALA A 318 -36.90 -11.84 -1.94
N GLN A 319 -37.89 -11.49 -1.12
CA GLN A 319 -38.66 -10.25 -1.30
C GLN A 319 -37.81 -8.97 -1.18
N GLN A 320 -36.81 -8.96 -0.29
CA GLN A 320 -35.90 -7.81 -0.10
C GLN A 320 -34.96 -7.67 -1.30
N ILE A 321 -34.43 -8.81 -1.79
CA ILE A 321 -33.58 -8.90 -2.99
C ILE A 321 -34.32 -8.38 -4.24
N HIS A 322 -35.58 -8.78 -4.43
CA HIS A 322 -36.42 -8.29 -5.54
C HIS A 322 -36.76 -6.79 -5.40
N ALA A 323 -37.11 -6.33 -4.19
CA ALA A 323 -37.45 -4.93 -3.95
C ALA A 323 -36.26 -3.99 -4.24
N PHE A 324 -35.06 -4.37 -3.80
CA PHE A 324 -33.82 -3.64 -4.10
C PHE A 324 -33.54 -3.59 -5.61
N ALA A 325 -33.62 -4.73 -6.31
CA ALA A 325 -33.42 -4.79 -7.76
C ALA A 325 -34.44 -3.93 -8.55
N TYR A 326 -35.69 -3.85 -8.09
CA TYR A 326 -36.71 -2.99 -8.70
C TYR A 326 -36.43 -1.50 -8.47
N GLN A 327 -36.11 -1.09 -7.23
CA GLN A 327 -35.77 0.29 -6.89
C GLN A 327 -34.50 0.77 -7.62
N MET A 328 -33.46 -0.07 -7.73
CA MET A 328 -32.25 0.22 -8.52
C MET A 328 -32.59 0.52 -9.98
N ASN A 329 -33.41 -0.32 -10.63
CA ASN A 329 -33.83 -0.09 -12.01
C ASN A 329 -34.57 1.24 -12.19
N HIS A 330 -35.44 1.62 -11.23
CA HIS A 330 -36.13 2.90 -11.28
C HIS A 330 -35.16 4.08 -11.22
N LEU A 331 -34.20 4.06 -10.27
CA LEU A 331 -33.20 5.12 -10.12
C LEU A 331 -32.23 5.21 -11.31
N ILE A 332 -31.93 4.09 -11.97
CA ILE A 332 -31.16 4.06 -13.23
C ILE A 332 -31.98 4.66 -14.38
N ALA A 333 -33.28 4.33 -14.49
CA ALA A 333 -34.16 4.92 -15.50
C ALA A 333 -34.31 6.44 -15.32
N GLU A 334 -34.47 6.90 -14.08
CA GLU A 334 -34.54 8.32 -13.74
C GLU A 334 -33.21 9.04 -13.99
N SER A 335 -32.08 8.47 -13.57
CA SER A 335 -30.74 9.05 -13.80
C SER A 335 -30.39 9.13 -15.28
N THR A 336 -30.75 8.13 -16.10
CA THR A 336 -30.55 8.17 -17.56
C THR A 336 -31.47 9.18 -18.26
N PHE A 337 -32.65 9.46 -17.71
CA PHE A 337 -33.55 10.51 -18.22
C PHE A 337 -32.95 11.90 -18.00
N TRP A 338 -32.55 12.22 -16.77
CA TRP A 338 -31.93 13.51 -16.44
C TRP A 338 -30.59 13.73 -17.17
N LEU A 339 -29.75 12.69 -17.32
CA LEU A 339 -28.51 12.79 -18.09
C LEU A 339 -28.76 13.18 -19.56
N LYS A 340 -29.78 12.61 -20.21
CA LYS A 340 -30.15 12.94 -21.59
C LYS A 340 -30.63 14.38 -21.75
N ILE A 341 -31.36 14.90 -20.76
CA ILE A 341 -31.79 16.31 -20.73
C ILE A 341 -30.56 17.23 -20.68
N ASN A 342 -29.62 16.99 -19.76
CA ASN A 342 -28.42 17.83 -19.65
C ASN A 342 -27.57 17.79 -20.94
N GLN A 343 -27.41 16.61 -21.56
CA GLN A 343 -26.72 16.46 -22.85
C GLN A 343 -27.43 17.21 -24.01
N GLN A 344 -28.76 17.29 -24.01
CA GLN A 344 -29.50 18.09 -24.98
C GLN A 344 -29.32 19.60 -24.76
N HIS A 345 -29.27 20.04 -23.49
CA HIS A 345 -28.95 21.44 -23.17
C HIS A 345 -27.53 21.82 -23.62
N ASP A 346 -26.55 20.93 -23.44
CA ASP A 346 -25.16 21.18 -23.84
C ASP A 346 -25.03 21.36 -25.37
N LEU A 347 -25.62 20.45 -26.14
CA LEU A 347 -25.74 20.58 -27.59
C LEU A 347 -26.47 21.87 -28.02
N SER A 348 -27.45 22.36 -27.24
CA SER A 348 -28.11 23.64 -27.53
C SER A 348 -27.23 24.86 -27.23
N ASN A 349 -26.38 24.79 -26.21
CA ASN A 349 -25.43 25.86 -25.86
C ASN A 349 -24.33 25.99 -26.91
N VAL A 350 -23.83 24.87 -27.44
CA VAL A 350 -22.88 24.85 -28.55
C VAL A 350 -23.49 25.46 -29.82
N ASN A 351 -24.71 25.03 -30.21
CA ASN A 351 -25.36 25.50 -31.45
C ASN A 351 -25.87 26.96 -31.40
N ASN A 352 -25.94 27.59 -30.23
CA ASN A 352 -26.34 29.00 -30.08
C ASN A 352 -25.22 29.96 -30.54
N ASN A 353 -25.06 30.09 -31.87
CA ASN A 353 -24.01 30.87 -32.54
C ASN A 353 -24.13 32.41 -32.41
N ASN A 354 -25.11 32.94 -31.70
CA ASN A 354 -25.40 34.38 -31.62
C ASN A 354 -24.49 35.16 -30.64
N THR A 355 -23.45 34.54 -30.11
CA THR A 355 -22.49 35.13 -29.16
C THR A 355 -21.08 35.10 -29.72
N ILE A 356 -20.43 36.27 -29.78
CA ILE A 356 -19.01 36.42 -30.12
C ILE A 356 -18.17 35.49 -29.22
N PRO A 357 -17.20 34.72 -29.77
CA PRO A 357 -16.25 33.94 -28.97
C PRO A 357 -15.53 34.80 -27.93
N TYR A 358 -15.26 34.24 -26.75
CA TYR A 358 -14.60 34.97 -25.67
C TYR A 358 -13.23 35.53 -26.09
N GLU A 359 -12.47 34.79 -26.89
CA GLU A 359 -11.18 35.24 -27.45
C GLU A 359 -11.32 36.45 -28.39
N GLU A 360 -12.36 36.49 -29.22
CA GLU A 360 -12.66 37.63 -30.09
C GLU A 360 -13.12 38.85 -29.30
N ALA A 361 -13.92 38.67 -28.23
CA ALA A 361 -14.32 39.75 -27.33
C ALA A 361 -13.11 40.34 -26.57
N VAL A 362 -12.20 39.48 -26.10
CA VAL A 362 -10.91 39.89 -25.52
C VAL A 362 -10.04 40.64 -26.54
N ALA A 363 -9.94 40.14 -27.78
CA ALA A 363 -9.20 40.79 -28.85
C ALA A 363 -9.76 42.19 -29.17
N ALA A 364 -11.08 42.33 -29.26
CA ALA A 364 -11.74 43.59 -29.53
C ALA A 364 -11.46 44.66 -28.45
N ILE A 365 -11.45 44.28 -27.16
CA ILE A 365 -11.06 45.19 -26.06
C ILE A 365 -9.58 45.58 -26.15
N ASN A 366 -8.67 44.62 -26.42
CA ASN A 366 -7.24 44.94 -26.58
C ASN A 366 -7.02 45.90 -27.78
N ILE A 367 -7.76 45.72 -28.87
CA ILE A 367 -7.73 46.60 -30.06
C ILE A 367 -8.22 48.01 -29.69
N PHE A 368 -9.36 48.13 -29.02
CA PHE A 368 -9.93 49.41 -28.56
C PHE A 368 -8.94 50.20 -27.68
N VAL A 369 -8.34 49.54 -26.68
CA VAL A 369 -7.30 50.13 -25.80
C VAL A 369 -6.06 50.60 -26.60
N SER A 370 -5.73 49.94 -27.70
CA SER A 370 -4.59 50.31 -28.55
C SER A 370 -4.87 51.45 -29.54
N GLN A 371 -6.14 51.82 -29.77
CA GLN A 371 -6.57 52.72 -30.86
C GLN A 371 -7.26 54.01 -30.41
N GLU A 372 -8.06 54.00 -29.33
CA GLU A 372 -8.81 55.18 -28.90
C GLU A 372 -8.15 55.90 -27.70
N GLN A 373 -8.04 57.24 -27.80
CA GLN A 373 -7.57 58.07 -26.69
C GLN A 373 -8.67 58.15 -25.61
N GLY A 374 -8.31 57.88 -24.35
CA GLY A 374 -9.25 57.76 -23.23
C GLY A 374 -9.92 56.38 -23.11
N ALA A 375 -9.56 55.40 -23.94
CA ALA A 375 -10.11 54.04 -23.89
C ALA A 375 -9.95 53.34 -22.53
N GLU A 376 -8.79 53.50 -21.88
CA GLU A 376 -8.54 52.93 -20.54
C GLU A 376 -9.55 53.50 -19.52
N ASP A 377 -9.61 54.82 -19.34
CA ASP A 377 -10.50 55.47 -18.38
C ASP A 377 -12.00 55.22 -18.71
N ALA A 378 -12.36 55.09 -20.00
CA ALA A 378 -13.69 54.66 -20.44
C ALA A 378 -14.05 53.25 -19.95
N LEU A 379 -13.14 52.27 -20.10
CA LEU A 379 -13.33 50.91 -19.56
C LEU A 379 -13.38 50.92 -18.03
N HIS A 380 -12.60 51.76 -17.35
CA HIS A 380 -12.64 51.87 -15.89
C HIS A 380 -14.00 52.41 -15.40
N CYS A 381 -14.57 53.42 -16.06
CA CYS A 381 -15.93 53.90 -15.75
C CYS A 381 -17.02 52.85 -16.01
N VAL A 382 -16.93 52.09 -17.11
CA VAL A 382 -17.84 50.96 -17.38
C VAL A 382 -17.69 49.87 -16.32
N ALA A 383 -16.46 49.51 -15.93
CA ALA A 383 -16.19 48.52 -14.89
C ALA A 383 -16.84 48.89 -13.55
N ILE A 384 -16.78 50.16 -13.13
CA ILE A 384 -17.48 50.64 -11.92
C ILE A 384 -19.00 50.39 -12.02
N GLN A 385 -19.63 50.71 -13.16
CA GLN A 385 -21.07 50.47 -13.35
C GLN A 385 -21.43 48.98 -13.33
N MET A 386 -20.62 48.12 -13.95
CA MET A 386 -20.86 46.67 -13.96
C MET A 386 -20.61 46.04 -12.58
N LEU A 387 -19.56 46.46 -11.86
CA LEU A 387 -19.30 46.00 -10.49
C LEU A 387 -20.41 46.42 -9.51
N LEU A 388 -21.00 47.61 -9.68
CA LEU A 388 -22.16 48.05 -8.88
C LEU A 388 -23.39 47.14 -9.09
N ASP A 389 -23.72 46.79 -10.33
CA ASP A 389 -24.82 45.88 -10.67
C ASP A 389 -24.55 44.44 -10.17
N ILE A 390 -23.33 43.95 -10.32
CA ILE A 390 -22.91 42.65 -9.75
C ILE A 390 -23.03 42.68 -8.22
N ASN A 391 -22.58 43.75 -7.54
CA ASN A 391 -22.60 43.83 -6.08
C ASN A 391 -24.03 43.89 -5.52
N GLN A 392 -24.93 44.63 -6.18
CA GLN A 392 -26.36 44.63 -5.83
C GLN A 392 -26.98 43.22 -5.93
N ARG A 393 -26.66 42.48 -6.99
CA ARG A 393 -27.16 41.11 -7.18
C ARG A 393 -26.55 40.13 -6.17
N PHE A 394 -25.28 40.29 -5.85
CA PHE A 394 -24.57 39.45 -4.88
C PHE A 394 -25.14 39.65 -3.48
N LEU A 395 -25.33 40.91 -3.04
CA LEU A 395 -26.04 41.24 -1.81
C LEU A 395 -27.48 40.71 -1.79
N MET A 396 -28.22 40.79 -2.91
CA MET A 396 -29.57 40.22 -2.99
C MET A 396 -29.54 38.71 -2.72
N LEU A 397 -28.66 37.96 -3.41
CA LEU A 397 -28.58 36.51 -3.24
C LEU A 397 -28.11 36.10 -1.84
N GLU A 398 -27.10 36.77 -1.28
CA GLU A 398 -26.63 36.50 0.08
C GLU A 398 -27.70 36.81 1.14
N ASN A 399 -28.50 37.86 0.96
CA ASN A 399 -29.67 38.10 1.82
C ASN A 399 -30.72 36.99 1.68
N THR A 400 -31.02 36.51 0.46
CA THR A 400 -31.95 35.37 0.30
C THR A 400 -31.41 34.08 0.95
N ALA A 401 -30.11 33.81 0.83
CA ALA A 401 -29.45 32.68 1.49
C ALA A 401 -29.53 32.80 3.02
N SER A 402 -29.24 33.99 3.58
CA SER A 402 -29.36 34.29 5.01
C SER A 402 -30.79 34.06 5.53
N THR A 403 -31.81 34.49 4.78
CA THR A 403 -33.23 34.25 5.16
C THR A 403 -33.71 32.81 4.97
N SER A 404 -32.98 31.97 4.22
CA SER A 404 -33.41 30.59 3.91
C SER A 404 -33.12 29.60 5.05
N GLY A 405 -32.13 29.88 5.91
CA GLY A 405 -31.78 29.03 7.05
C GLY A 405 -31.52 27.58 6.66
N GLU A 406 -32.12 26.63 7.36
CA GLU A 406 -31.95 25.18 7.13
C GLU A 406 -32.38 24.73 5.71
N ASN A 407 -33.25 25.47 5.03
CA ASN A 407 -33.69 25.16 3.66
C ASN A 407 -32.65 25.54 2.58
N LEU A 408 -31.54 26.19 2.95
CA LEU A 408 -30.47 26.59 2.03
C LEU A 408 -29.87 25.40 1.25
N ILE A 409 -29.89 24.19 1.84
CA ILE A 409 -29.41 22.95 1.20
C ILE A 409 -30.13 22.69 -0.14
N ASP A 410 -31.45 22.89 -0.17
CA ASP A 410 -32.33 22.58 -1.30
C ASP A 410 -32.65 23.83 -2.14
N LEU A 411 -32.05 24.99 -1.83
CA LEU A 411 -32.24 26.24 -2.56
C LEU A 411 -31.63 26.14 -3.97
N LYS A 412 -32.52 26.13 -4.97
CA LYS A 412 -32.18 26.27 -6.39
C LYS A 412 -32.48 27.68 -6.89
N LEU A 413 -31.59 28.16 -7.76
CA LEU A 413 -31.70 29.45 -8.45
C LEU A 413 -31.32 29.20 -9.92
N ASN A 414 -32.19 29.56 -10.87
CA ASN A 414 -31.97 29.31 -12.31
C ASN A 414 -31.66 27.82 -12.63
N GLU A 415 -32.34 26.88 -11.97
CA GLU A 415 -32.07 25.42 -11.92
C GLU A 415 -30.74 24.98 -11.28
N ASN A 416 -29.76 25.87 -11.16
CA ASN A 416 -28.50 25.63 -10.46
C ASN A 416 -28.68 25.60 -8.94
N TRP A 417 -27.69 25.04 -8.23
CA TRP A 417 -27.62 25.12 -6.77
C TRP A 417 -27.14 26.53 -6.35
N PHE A 418 -27.61 27.05 -5.21
CA PHE A 418 -27.29 28.44 -4.80
C PHE A 418 -25.77 28.74 -4.78
N LEU A 419 -24.94 27.75 -4.43
CA LEU A 419 -23.48 27.86 -4.41
C LEU A 419 -22.91 28.19 -5.80
N ASP A 420 -23.43 27.59 -6.87
CA ASP A 420 -22.95 27.81 -8.24
C ASP A 420 -23.22 29.27 -8.66
N GLU A 421 -24.38 29.84 -8.31
CA GLU A 421 -24.72 31.24 -8.63
C GLU A 421 -23.91 32.25 -7.79
N LEU A 422 -23.65 31.98 -6.49
CA LEU A 422 -22.76 32.80 -5.67
C LEU A 422 -21.31 32.76 -6.20
N TYR A 423 -20.81 31.56 -6.54
CA TYR A 423 -19.52 31.37 -7.19
C TYR A 423 -19.46 32.13 -8.52
N PHE A 424 -20.50 32.07 -9.36
CA PHE A 424 -20.54 32.81 -10.62
C PHE A 424 -20.44 34.33 -10.42
N LEU A 425 -21.13 34.91 -9.43
CA LEU A 425 -21.03 36.35 -9.15
C LEU A 425 -19.63 36.74 -8.63
N SER A 426 -19.06 35.96 -7.71
CA SER A 426 -17.71 36.18 -7.17
C SER A 426 -16.64 36.07 -8.26
N ALA A 427 -16.68 34.99 -9.05
CA ALA A 427 -15.77 34.76 -10.16
C ALA A 427 -15.94 35.80 -11.29
N HIS A 428 -17.15 36.32 -11.52
CA HIS A 428 -17.39 37.36 -12.51
C HIS A 428 -16.76 38.70 -12.11
N ALA A 429 -16.94 39.10 -10.85
CA ALA A 429 -16.29 40.29 -10.30
C ALA A 429 -14.75 40.14 -10.33
N ASN A 430 -14.23 38.99 -9.90
CA ASN A 430 -12.78 38.74 -9.90
C ASN A 430 -12.20 38.75 -11.33
N HIS A 431 -12.89 38.14 -12.29
CA HIS A 431 -12.50 38.14 -13.71
C HIS A 431 -12.45 39.56 -14.30
N LEU A 432 -13.47 40.39 -14.04
CA LEU A 432 -13.51 41.78 -14.49
C LEU A 432 -12.39 42.63 -13.87
N VAL A 433 -12.16 42.48 -12.56
CA VAL A 433 -11.11 43.21 -11.84
C VAL A 433 -9.71 42.79 -12.28
N GLY A 434 -9.46 41.51 -12.51
CA GLY A 434 -8.18 41.05 -13.10
C GLY A 434 -8.00 41.59 -14.52
N PHE A 435 -8.90 41.20 -15.44
CA PHE A 435 -8.72 41.42 -16.88
C PHE A 435 -8.58 42.90 -17.28
N LEU A 436 -9.33 43.80 -16.64
CA LEU A 436 -9.33 45.23 -16.99
C LEU A 436 -8.21 46.02 -16.29
N PHE A 437 -7.76 45.62 -15.10
CA PHE A 437 -6.84 46.41 -14.28
C PHE A 437 -5.41 45.85 -14.25
N ASP A 438 -5.16 44.56 -14.49
CA ASP A 438 -3.79 43.99 -14.60
C ASP A 438 -2.96 44.59 -15.73
N LYS A 439 -3.62 45.15 -16.75
CA LYS A 439 -2.97 45.79 -17.91
C LYS A 439 -2.77 47.30 -17.75
N SER A 440 -3.31 47.89 -16.68
CA SER A 440 -3.22 49.33 -16.43
C SER A 440 -1.79 49.74 -16.05
N LYS A 441 -1.34 50.90 -16.53
CA LYS A 441 0.03 51.42 -16.32
C LYS A 441 0.15 52.40 -15.15
N ARG A 442 -0.90 52.55 -14.34
CA ARG A 442 -0.97 53.53 -13.24
C ARG A 442 -0.82 52.83 -11.89
N GLU A 443 -0.28 53.53 -10.91
CA GLU A 443 -0.10 53.02 -9.55
C GLU A 443 -1.48 52.74 -8.91
N GLN A 444 -1.66 51.54 -8.36
CA GLN A 444 -2.92 51.11 -7.76
C GLN A 444 -2.92 51.42 -6.26
N ASN A 445 -4.04 51.93 -5.74
CA ASN A 445 -4.21 52.24 -4.33
C ASN A 445 -4.09 50.98 -3.44
N ASP A 446 -3.49 51.11 -2.27
CA ASP A 446 -3.34 50.04 -1.26
C ASP A 446 -4.69 49.45 -0.80
N HIS A 447 -5.78 50.22 -0.88
CA HIS A 447 -7.13 49.72 -0.65
C HIS A 447 -7.68 48.88 -1.83
N PHE A 448 -7.29 49.20 -3.08
CA PHE A 448 -7.70 48.45 -4.28
C PHE A 448 -7.04 47.06 -4.30
N THR A 449 -5.72 47.00 -4.08
CA THR A 449 -4.96 45.75 -4.09
C THR A 449 -5.43 44.79 -3.00
N ARG A 450 -5.68 45.29 -1.78
CA ARG A 450 -6.22 44.48 -0.67
C ARG A 450 -7.68 44.06 -0.89
N GLY A 451 -8.51 44.94 -1.44
CA GLY A 451 -9.89 44.61 -1.81
C GLY A 451 -9.93 43.47 -2.84
N ARG A 452 -9.04 43.52 -3.84
CA ARG A 452 -8.85 42.46 -4.82
C ARG A 452 -8.38 41.14 -4.19
N GLU A 453 -7.36 41.17 -3.33
CA GLU A 453 -6.86 39.96 -2.65
C GLU A 453 -7.96 39.27 -1.80
N CYS A 454 -8.85 40.07 -1.18
CA CYS A 454 -10.03 39.54 -0.47
C CYS A 454 -11.04 38.87 -1.41
N LEU A 455 -11.32 39.49 -2.57
CA LEU A 455 -12.21 38.95 -3.60
C LEU A 455 -11.65 37.68 -4.24
N GLU A 456 -10.34 37.62 -4.47
CA GLU A 456 -9.64 36.46 -5.01
C GLU A 456 -9.73 35.26 -4.03
N LYS A 457 -9.34 35.45 -2.77
CA LYS A 457 -9.40 34.41 -1.73
C LYS A 457 -10.83 33.91 -1.47
N SER A 458 -11.82 34.80 -1.40
CA SER A 458 -13.22 34.39 -1.23
C SER A 458 -13.74 33.60 -2.44
N THR A 459 -13.39 34.01 -3.66
CA THR A 459 -13.68 33.25 -4.90
C THR A 459 -13.03 31.86 -4.89
N GLU A 460 -11.79 31.75 -4.38
CA GLU A 460 -11.08 30.47 -4.29
C GLU A 460 -11.77 29.49 -3.31
N ILE A 461 -12.27 29.98 -2.18
CA ILE A 461 -13.04 29.15 -1.24
C ILE A 461 -14.39 28.73 -1.86
N TYR A 462 -15.09 29.63 -2.57
CA TYR A 462 -16.31 29.27 -3.31
C TYR A 462 -16.04 28.17 -4.36
N SER A 463 -14.91 28.20 -5.09
CA SER A 463 -14.51 27.08 -5.95
C SER A 463 -14.27 25.81 -5.14
N THR A 464 -13.47 25.90 -4.07
CA THR A 464 -13.07 24.75 -3.24
C THR A 464 -14.29 24.02 -2.65
N LEU A 465 -15.35 24.74 -2.26
CA LEU A 465 -16.62 24.16 -1.80
C LEU A 465 -17.42 23.46 -2.93
N ARG A 466 -17.37 23.99 -4.15
CA ARG A 466 -18.00 23.40 -5.34
C ARG A 466 -17.26 22.12 -5.75
N ASP A 467 -15.93 22.18 -5.77
CA ASP A 467 -15.03 21.08 -6.08
C ASP A 467 -15.09 19.96 -5.02
N MET A 468 -15.28 20.32 -3.73
CA MET A 468 -15.53 19.37 -2.64
C MET A 468 -16.74 18.46 -2.93
N ASN A 469 -17.85 19.02 -3.42
CA ASN A 469 -19.08 18.27 -3.72
C ASN A 469 -18.91 17.35 -4.95
N THR A 470 -18.17 17.78 -5.98
CA THR A 470 -17.91 16.95 -7.18
C THR A 470 -16.90 15.84 -6.90
N ILE A 471 -15.79 16.10 -6.18
CA ILE A 471 -14.80 15.10 -5.77
C ILE A 471 -15.43 14.07 -4.83
N PHE A 472 -16.27 14.51 -3.90
CA PHE A 472 -17.02 13.59 -3.02
C PHE A 472 -17.93 12.66 -3.83
N LEU A 473 -18.74 13.20 -4.75
CA LEU A 473 -19.69 12.39 -5.54
C LEU A 473 -19.03 11.48 -6.56
N THR A 474 -17.88 11.85 -7.11
CA THR A 474 -17.18 11.05 -8.15
C THR A 474 -16.27 9.99 -7.54
N THR A 475 -15.43 10.36 -6.56
CA THR A 475 -14.41 9.48 -5.97
C THR A 475 -14.89 8.83 -4.67
N ILE A 476 -15.17 9.62 -3.63
CA ILE A 476 -15.37 9.10 -2.26
C ILE A 476 -16.64 8.25 -2.17
N ALA A 477 -17.75 8.72 -2.73
CA ALA A 477 -19.01 7.99 -2.77
C ALA A 477 -18.91 6.65 -3.51
N SER A 478 -18.06 6.57 -4.54
CA SER A 478 -17.83 5.34 -5.31
C SER A 478 -17.03 4.32 -4.51
N VAL A 479 -15.84 4.72 -4.02
CA VAL A 479 -14.95 3.82 -3.27
C VAL A 479 -15.60 3.36 -1.97
N THR A 480 -16.25 4.25 -1.23
CA THR A 480 -16.88 3.89 0.06
C THR A 480 -17.98 2.85 -0.10
N ILE A 481 -18.85 2.98 -1.10
CA ILE A 481 -19.93 2.01 -1.32
C ILE A 481 -19.36 0.66 -1.78
N GLN A 482 -18.38 0.66 -2.67
CA GLN A 482 -17.70 -0.56 -3.13
C GLN A 482 -17.08 -1.35 -1.98
N GLU A 483 -16.22 -0.69 -1.18
CA GLU A 483 -15.42 -1.38 -0.14
C GLU A 483 -16.24 -1.84 1.07
N ILE A 484 -17.37 -1.17 1.37
CA ILE A 484 -18.33 -1.63 2.40
C ILE A 484 -19.13 -2.84 1.90
N ILE A 485 -19.55 -2.84 0.63
CA ILE A 485 -20.27 -3.98 0.05
C ILE A 485 -19.36 -5.22 0.00
N SER A 486 -18.10 -5.07 -0.45
CA SER A 486 -17.12 -6.16 -0.60
C SER A 486 -16.51 -6.69 0.70
N GLU A 487 -16.85 -6.10 1.84
CA GLU A 487 -16.36 -6.47 3.18
C GLU A 487 -14.84 -6.29 3.33
N ASN A 488 -14.34 -5.12 2.92
CA ASN A 488 -12.96 -4.76 3.21
C ASN A 488 -12.79 -4.38 4.70
N GLN A 489 -12.26 -5.34 5.46
CA GLN A 489 -11.93 -5.24 6.89
C GLN A 489 -11.33 -3.89 7.30
N SER A 490 -10.33 -3.38 6.57
CA SER A 490 -9.67 -2.09 6.85
C SER A 490 -10.62 -0.88 6.78
N VAL A 491 -11.58 -0.91 5.86
CA VAL A 491 -12.59 0.15 5.71
C VAL A 491 -13.65 0.03 6.79
N ILE A 492 -14.08 -1.19 7.14
CA ILE A 492 -15.03 -1.44 8.24
C ILE A 492 -14.43 -1.03 9.58
N GLU A 493 -13.16 -1.35 9.83
CA GLU A 493 -12.41 -0.94 11.03
C GLU A 493 -12.36 0.58 11.16
N ILE A 494 -12.01 1.30 10.09
CA ILE A 494 -11.92 2.77 10.12
C ILE A 494 -13.31 3.45 10.23
N ILE A 495 -14.35 2.89 9.63
CA ILE A 495 -15.73 3.35 9.89
C ILE A 495 -16.11 3.10 11.36
N SER A 496 -15.67 1.99 11.95
CA SER A 496 -15.91 1.70 13.36
C SER A 496 -15.13 2.64 14.29
N THR A 497 -13.85 2.97 14.03
CA THR A 497 -13.08 3.89 14.87
C THR A 497 -13.65 5.30 14.83
N ILE A 498 -14.00 5.82 13.63
CA ILE A 498 -14.63 7.13 13.46
C ILE A 498 -16.00 7.18 14.17
N SER A 499 -16.77 6.09 14.13
CA SER A 499 -18.04 5.98 14.87
C SER A 499 -17.80 5.89 16.39
N ASN A 500 -16.75 5.18 16.82
CA ASN A 500 -16.42 4.98 18.24
C ASN A 500 -15.86 6.24 18.91
N LEU A 501 -15.38 7.24 18.15
CA LEU A 501 -15.10 8.59 18.68
C LEU A 501 -16.31 9.23 19.40
N GLN A 502 -17.53 8.73 19.18
CA GLN A 502 -18.73 9.17 19.88
C GLN A 502 -18.96 8.50 21.25
N GLN A 503 -18.31 7.36 21.55
CA GLN A 503 -18.68 6.55 22.74
C GLN A 503 -18.32 7.21 24.07
N ASP A 504 -17.23 7.99 24.11
CA ASP A 504 -16.77 8.69 25.32
C ASP A 504 -17.52 10.03 25.55
N ILE A 505 -18.42 10.45 24.64
CA ILE A 505 -18.82 11.85 24.49
C ILE A 505 -20.35 12.01 24.42
N ILE A 506 -20.85 13.17 24.86
CA ILE A 506 -22.20 13.66 24.59
C ILE A 506 -22.48 13.63 23.08
N SER A 507 -23.71 13.26 22.66
CA SER A 507 -24.04 13.06 21.25
C SER A 507 -23.69 14.28 20.37
N LEU A 508 -23.14 14.06 19.16
CA LEU A 508 -22.67 15.17 18.30
C LEU A 508 -23.72 16.28 18.05
N PRO A 509 -25.02 15.99 17.84
CA PRO A 509 -26.04 17.04 17.69
C PRO A 509 -26.26 17.88 18.97
N GLU A 510 -26.09 17.26 20.14
CA GLU A 510 -26.23 17.89 21.45
C GLU A 510 -24.97 18.69 21.82
N LEU A 511 -23.78 18.20 21.46
CA LEU A 511 -22.52 18.95 21.50
C LEU A 511 -22.62 20.20 20.60
N LEU A 512 -23.12 20.08 19.37
CA LEU A 512 -23.38 21.22 18.48
C LEU A 512 -24.40 22.20 19.06
N ASN A 513 -25.48 21.72 19.69
CA ASN A 513 -26.44 22.59 20.37
C ASN A 513 -25.78 23.38 21.52
N ASN A 514 -24.96 22.72 22.34
CA ASN A 514 -24.20 23.36 23.42
C ASN A 514 -23.20 24.41 22.88
N LEU A 515 -22.50 24.13 21.78
CA LEU A 515 -21.57 25.07 21.14
C LEU A 515 -22.31 26.24 20.47
N ASN A 516 -23.48 26.02 19.87
CA ASN A 516 -24.32 27.07 19.29
C ASN A 516 -24.89 27.99 20.40
N GLN A 517 -25.29 27.43 21.54
CA GLN A 517 -25.68 28.21 22.72
C GLN A 517 -24.48 28.98 23.31
N HIS A 518 -23.29 28.39 23.32
CA HIS A 518 -22.06 29.08 23.67
C HIS A 518 -21.79 30.28 22.74
N LEU A 519 -21.95 30.09 21.42
CA LEU A 519 -21.80 31.13 20.40
C LEU A 519 -22.81 32.28 20.59
N GLN A 520 -24.08 31.95 20.86
CA GLN A 520 -25.08 32.97 21.19
C GLN A 520 -24.71 33.75 22.46
N CYS A 521 -24.20 33.09 23.51
CA CYS A 521 -23.70 33.79 24.69
C CYS A 521 -22.52 34.72 24.37
N THR A 522 -21.54 34.29 23.55
CA THR A 522 -20.37 35.13 23.23
C THR A 522 -20.76 36.34 22.37
N ILE A 523 -21.65 36.18 21.39
CA ILE A 523 -22.22 37.30 20.61
C ILE A 523 -22.93 38.31 21.53
N LEU A 524 -23.70 37.83 22.51
CA LEU A 524 -24.39 38.67 23.49
C LEU A 524 -23.51 39.19 24.64
N ASN A 525 -22.21 38.87 24.64
CA ASN A 525 -21.25 39.19 25.72
C ASN A 525 -21.70 38.70 27.11
N LEU A 526 -22.34 37.53 27.17
CA LEU A 526 -22.82 36.90 28.40
C LEU A 526 -21.92 35.73 28.85
N PRO A 527 -21.71 35.54 30.17
CA PRO A 527 -21.00 34.37 30.69
C PRO A 527 -21.81 33.09 30.39
N SER A 528 -21.17 32.11 29.76
CA SER A 528 -21.83 30.90 29.26
C SER A 528 -21.54 29.69 30.14
N ALA A 529 -22.55 28.85 30.37
CA ALA A 529 -22.39 27.59 31.11
C ALA A 529 -21.70 26.47 30.30
N HIS A 530 -21.56 26.63 28.98
CA HIS A 530 -21.22 25.52 28.07
C HIS A 530 -19.73 25.44 27.70
N VAL A 531 -18.85 26.17 28.39
CA VAL A 531 -17.39 26.23 28.13
C VAL A 531 -16.74 24.83 28.09
N GLN A 532 -17.23 23.88 28.90
CA GLN A 532 -16.74 22.49 28.91
C GLN A 532 -16.87 21.79 27.53
N SER A 533 -17.82 22.23 26.69
CA SER A 533 -17.99 21.70 25.33
C SER A 533 -16.83 22.06 24.40
N VAL A 534 -16.07 23.12 24.70
CA VAL A 534 -14.88 23.50 23.91
C VAL A 534 -13.75 22.49 24.15
N LEU A 535 -13.50 22.12 25.42
CA LEU A 535 -12.47 21.14 25.79
C LEU A 535 -12.73 19.76 25.17
N ILE A 536 -14.01 19.36 25.06
CA ILE A 536 -14.43 18.13 24.37
C ILE A 536 -14.07 18.18 22.87
N VAL A 537 -14.20 19.35 22.23
CA VAL A 537 -13.78 19.52 20.82
C VAL A 537 -12.27 19.51 20.68
N ASP A 538 -11.52 20.11 21.61
CA ASP A 538 -10.05 20.07 21.57
C ASP A 538 -9.50 18.63 21.76
N GLU A 539 -10.17 17.79 22.57
CA GLU A 539 -9.86 16.36 22.66
C GLU A 539 -10.16 15.62 21.34
N LEU A 540 -11.32 15.87 20.72
CA LEU A 540 -11.66 15.32 19.39
C LEU A 540 -10.67 15.78 18.30
N LYS A 541 -10.26 17.05 18.32
CA LYS A 541 -9.26 17.66 17.42
C LYS A 541 -7.91 16.95 17.58
N SER A 542 -7.50 16.65 18.81
CA SER A 542 -6.33 15.83 19.11
C SER A 542 -6.45 14.40 18.56
N LYS A 543 -7.54 13.68 18.85
CA LYS A 543 -7.78 12.31 18.35
C LYS A 543 -7.78 12.23 16.80
N ILE A 544 -8.40 13.19 16.11
CA ILE A 544 -8.40 13.26 14.62
C ILE A 544 -6.98 13.51 14.09
N ASN A 545 -6.25 14.45 14.67
CA ASN A 545 -4.90 14.80 14.23
C ASN A 545 -3.92 13.64 14.46
N GLN A 546 -4.02 12.93 15.59
CA GLN A 546 -3.22 11.73 15.86
C GLN A 546 -3.46 10.63 14.81
N MET A 547 -4.72 10.36 14.43
CA MET A 547 -5.02 9.41 13.34
C MET A 547 -4.49 9.88 11.98
N THR A 548 -4.63 11.17 11.66
CA THR A 548 -4.18 11.75 10.39
C THR A 548 -2.66 11.60 10.25
N ASN A 549 -1.92 12.07 11.25
CA ASN A 549 -0.45 11.97 11.28
C ASN A 549 0.02 10.51 11.21
N SER A 550 -0.62 9.59 11.92
CA SER A 550 -0.19 8.17 11.94
C SER A 550 -0.37 7.46 10.59
N PHE A 551 -1.32 7.89 9.77
CA PHE A 551 -1.52 7.34 8.42
C PHE A 551 -0.70 8.07 7.36
N GLU A 552 -0.41 9.36 7.52
CA GLU A 552 0.45 10.11 6.61
C GLU A 552 1.92 9.65 6.65
N MET A 553 2.41 9.20 7.81
CA MET A 553 3.77 8.63 7.95
C MET A 553 3.97 7.29 7.21
N ILE A 554 2.90 6.59 6.81
CA ILE A 554 2.99 5.34 6.04
C ILE A 554 3.15 5.66 4.55
N ALA A 555 3.99 4.92 3.82
CA ALA A 555 4.18 5.11 2.38
C ALA A 555 2.92 4.76 1.58
N GLU A 556 2.63 5.48 0.49
CA GLU A 556 1.35 5.38 -0.24
C GLU A 556 1.03 3.98 -0.77
N HIS A 557 2.04 3.21 -1.16
CA HIS A 557 1.90 1.83 -1.64
C HIS A 557 1.66 0.80 -0.53
N GLU A 558 1.87 1.18 0.73
CA GLU A 558 1.67 0.34 1.93
C GLU A 558 0.38 0.72 2.68
N ARG A 559 -0.16 1.93 2.46
CA ARG A 559 -1.43 2.38 3.05
C ARG A 559 -2.59 1.49 2.63
N THR A 560 -3.37 1.03 3.60
CA THR A 560 -4.58 0.23 3.38
C THR A 560 -5.72 1.06 2.77
N ALA A 561 -6.70 0.38 2.15
CA ALA A 561 -7.83 1.04 1.51
C ALA A 561 -8.62 1.97 2.46
N GLY A 562 -8.81 1.57 3.73
CA GLY A 562 -9.47 2.40 4.74
C GLY A 562 -8.67 3.64 5.13
N GLN A 563 -7.33 3.53 5.24
CA GLN A 563 -6.46 4.68 5.55
C GLN A 563 -6.49 5.69 4.41
N ASN A 564 -6.38 5.23 3.16
CA ASN A 564 -6.50 6.08 1.98
C ASN A 564 -7.91 6.70 1.86
N LEU A 565 -8.98 5.97 2.20
CA LEU A 565 -10.34 6.50 2.25
C LEU A 565 -10.49 7.61 3.30
N PHE A 566 -9.95 7.42 4.51
CA PHE A 566 -9.99 8.45 5.56
C PHE A 566 -9.17 9.68 5.17
N LEU A 567 -7.93 9.51 4.69
CA LEU A 567 -7.08 10.64 4.29
C LEU A 567 -7.70 11.44 3.14
N ASN A 568 -8.22 10.78 2.10
CA ASN A 568 -8.92 11.46 1.00
C ASN A 568 -10.17 12.21 1.47
N PHE A 569 -10.94 11.64 2.42
CA PHE A 569 -12.16 12.27 2.89
C PHE A 569 -11.90 13.40 3.88
N ASN A 570 -10.93 13.25 4.79
CA ASN A 570 -10.51 14.31 5.72
C ASN A 570 -9.77 15.45 4.97
N GLY A 571 -8.99 15.12 3.94
CA GLY A 571 -8.23 16.07 3.12
C GLY A 571 -9.11 17.12 2.42
N LEU A 572 -10.35 16.78 2.04
CA LEU A 572 -11.33 17.77 1.54
C LEU A 572 -11.58 18.90 2.53
N PHE A 573 -11.70 18.58 3.83
CA PHE A 573 -11.92 19.56 4.88
C PHE A 573 -10.62 20.29 5.24
N ASN A 574 -9.49 19.57 5.34
CA ASN A 574 -8.20 20.19 5.68
C ASN A 574 -7.76 21.24 4.62
N ASN A 575 -8.05 21.01 3.33
CA ASN A 575 -7.81 21.98 2.26
C ASN A 575 -8.65 23.26 2.45
N LEU A 576 -9.92 23.10 2.84
CA LEU A 576 -10.82 24.21 3.17
C LEU A 576 -10.32 25.00 4.39
N ASP A 577 -10.00 24.32 5.50
CA ASP A 577 -9.49 24.91 6.74
C ASP A 577 -8.22 25.77 6.51
N VAL A 578 -7.34 25.36 5.60
CA VAL A 578 -6.10 26.10 5.26
C VAL A 578 -6.44 27.42 4.56
N LYS A 579 -7.27 27.39 3.51
CA LYS A 579 -7.69 28.60 2.78
C LYS A 579 -8.51 29.54 3.65
N GLN A 580 -9.36 28.97 4.51
CA GLN A 580 -10.15 29.69 5.50
C GLN A 580 -9.27 30.55 6.42
N LYS A 581 -8.22 29.97 7.00
CA LYS A 581 -7.29 30.68 7.90
C LYS A 581 -6.57 31.81 7.19
N GLN A 582 -6.12 31.58 5.94
CA GLN A 582 -5.51 32.62 5.11
C GLN A 582 -6.46 33.79 4.79
N LEU A 583 -7.77 33.53 4.70
CA LEU A 583 -8.79 34.58 4.54
C LEU A 583 -9.08 35.30 5.85
N ILE A 584 -9.25 34.59 6.98
CA ILE A 584 -9.53 35.19 8.30
C ILE A 584 -8.36 36.09 8.76
N ASP A 585 -7.12 35.59 8.68
CA ASP A 585 -5.92 36.38 8.99
C ASP A 585 -5.79 37.62 8.12
N PHE A 586 -6.25 37.54 6.86
CA PHE A 586 -6.27 38.67 5.94
C PHE A 586 -7.36 39.68 6.30
N ILE A 587 -8.61 39.24 6.52
CA ILE A 587 -9.75 40.09 6.90
C ILE A 587 -9.45 40.88 8.17
N ASN A 588 -8.87 40.24 9.20
CA ASN A 588 -8.52 40.88 10.46
C ASN A 588 -7.51 42.03 10.28
N ARG A 589 -6.55 41.90 9.34
CA ARG A 589 -5.60 42.95 8.98
C ARG A 589 -6.26 44.01 8.09
N PHE A 590 -7.05 43.58 7.11
CA PHE A 590 -7.72 44.43 6.12
C PHE A 590 -8.66 45.44 6.80
N LEU A 591 -9.55 44.98 7.68
CA LEU A 591 -10.47 45.85 8.42
C LEU A 591 -9.77 46.96 9.21
N SER A 592 -8.63 46.65 9.84
CA SER A 592 -7.86 47.64 10.61
C SER A 592 -7.28 48.79 9.77
N SER A 593 -7.31 48.65 8.44
CA SER A 593 -6.77 49.63 7.48
C SER A 593 -7.82 50.41 6.68
N LEU A 594 -9.11 50.15 6.88
CA LEU A 594 -10.18 50.84 6.14
C LEU A 594 -10.54 52.20 6.77
N PRO A 595 -10.85 53.25 5.97
CA PRO A 595 -11.34 54.51 6.50
C PRO A 595 -12.69 54.35 7.22
N LEU A 596 -12.72 54.64 8.53
CA LEU A 596 -13.91 54.51 9.39
C LEU A 596 -15.18 55.20 8.86
N LYS A 597 -15.04 56.22 7.99
CA LYS A 597 -16.19 56.91 7.37
C LYS A 597 -16.90 56.06 6.31
N TRP A 598 -16.20 55.14 5.62
CA TRP A 598 -16.82 54.30 4.59
C TRP A 598 -17.88 53.34 5.14
N GLU A 599 -17.89 53.06 6.45
CA GLU A 599 -18.90 52.21 7.10
C GLU A 599 -20.33 52.80 7.08
N THR A 600 -20.50 54.07 6.70
CA THR A 600 -21.84 54.67 6.52
C THR A 600 -22.47 54.40 5.15
N LEU A 601 -21.74 53.76 4.23
CA LEU A 601 -22.24 53.38 2.89
C LEU A 601 -23.12 52.13 2.97
N ASP A 602 -24.25 52.13 2.26
CA ASP A 602 -25.28 51.09 2.38
C ASP A 602 -24.79 49.67 2.04
N GLN A 603 -24.01 49.50 0.97
CA GLN A 603 -23.45 48.20 0.55
C GLN A 603 -22.34 47.72 1.49
N ILE A 604 -21.51 48.62 2.04
CA ILE A 604 -20.46 48.28 3.01
C ILE A 604 -21.08 47.91 4.36
N LYS A 605 -22.12 48.62 4.79
CA LYS A 605 -22.85 48.32 6.02
C LYS A 605 -23.62 47.00 5.91
N SER A 606 -24.42 46.80 4.87
CA SER A 606 -25.22 45.57 4.73
C SER A 606 -24.37 44.31 4.55
N SER A 607 -23.22 44.40 3.87
CA SER A 607 -22.24 43.31 3.87
C SER A 607 -21.60 43.09 5.25
N LYS A 608 -21.30 44.17 5.99
CA LYS A 608 -20.77 44.07 7.36
C LYS A 608 -21.77 43.46 8.35
N ASP A 609 -23.05 43.79 8.21
CA ASP A 609 -24.17 43.26 9.01
C ASP A 609 -24.44 41.76 8.74
N LEU A 610 -24.06 41.24 7.56
CA LEU A 610 -24.09 39.80 7.25
C LEU A 610 -22.88 39.04 7.81
N ALA A 611 -21.67 39.60 7.70
CA ALA A 611 -20.41 38.95 8.06
C ALA A 611 -20.00 39.07 9.56
N VAL A 612 -20.90 39.53 10.44
CA VAL A 612 -20.65 39.84 11.87
C VAL A 612 -19.90 38.75 12.64
N LEU A 613 -20.17 37.47 12.34
CA LEU A 613 -19.56 36.33 13.03
C LEU A 613 -18.07 36.13 12.74
N ILE A 614 -17.60 36.63 11.58
CA ILE A 614 -16.25 36.44 11.05
C ILE A 614 -15.30 37.51 11.62
N PHE A 615 -15.79 38.75 11.75
CA PHE A 615 -14.99 39.91 12.15
C PHE A 615 -14.65 39.98 13.65
N ASN A 616 -15.12 39.02 14.45
CA ASN A 616 -14.75 38.88 15.84
C ASN A 616 -13.93 37.59 16.03
N GLU A 617 -12.68 37.76 16.43
CA GLU A 617 -11.71 36.67 16.62
C GLU A 617 -12.22 35.58 17.58
N THR A 618 -13.02 35.95 18.59
CA THR A 618 -13.57 35.00 19.58
C THR A 618 -14.69 34.14 19.01
N THR A 619 -15.58 34.69 18.18
CA THR A 619 -16.63 33.91 17.51
C THR A 619 -16.03 33.07 16.38
N SER A 620 -15.05 33.60 15.65
CA SER A 620 -14.33 32.89 14.60
C SER A 620 -13.65 31.59 15.10
N LYS A 621 -12.91 31.66 16.22
CA LYS A 621 -12.29 30.48 16.86
C LYS A 621 -13.32 29.46 17.37
N LEU A 622 -14.47 29.91 17.85
CA LEU A 622 -15.55 29.02 18.26
C LEU A 622 -16.24 28.34 17.06
N LEU A 623 -16.33 29.04 15.93
CA LEU A 623 -16.82 28.46 14.69
C LEU A 623 -15.88 27.38 14.13
N GLU A 624 -14.54 27.53 14.19
CA GLU A 624 -13.62 26.41 13.85
C GLU A 624 -14.01 25.13 14.62
N ASN A 625 -14.24 25.26 15.92
CA ASN A 625 -14.59 24.14 16.79
C ASN A 625 -15.99 23.56 16.48
N ILE A 626 -16.97 24.39 16.10
CA ILE A 626 -18.27 23.92 15.59
C ILE A 626 -18.10 23.12 14.29
N PHE A 627 -17.28 23.58 13.35
CA PHE A 627 -17.13 22.93 12.05
C PHE A 627 -16.31 21.63 12.10
N ILE A 628 -15.38 21.47 13.07
CA ILE A 628 -14.75 20.19 13.39
C ILE A 628 -15.80 19.12 13.76
N VAL A 629 -16.82 19.50 14.55
CA VAL A 629 -17.92 18.57 14.91
C VAL A 629 -18.86 18.32 13.73
N LYS A 630 -19.17 19.36 12.91
CA LYS A 630 -19.97 19.19 11.69
C LYS A 630 -19.29 18.28 10.66
N ARG A 631 -17.95 18.30 10.55
CA ARG A 631 -17.16 17.36 9.73
C ARG A 631 -17.40 15.91 10.17
N LEU A 632 -17.24 15.61 11.46
CA LEU A 632 -17.49 14.26 12.00
C LEU A 632 -18.94 13.82 11.78
N GLN A 633 -19.91 14.71 11.99
CA GLN A 633 -21.32 14.41 11.71
C GLN A 633 -21.52 14.05 10.24
N ALA A 634 -20.98 14.83 9.30
CA ALA A 634 -21.14 14.59 7.87
C ALA A 634 -20.52 13.24 7.42
N MET A 635 -19.35 12.89 7.96
CA MET A 635 -18.70 11.59 7.70
C MET A 635 -19.57 10.42 8.22
N ILE A 636 -20.04 10.49 9.46
CA ILE A 636 -20.77 9.40 10.13
C ILE A 636 -22.19 9.24 9.56
N GLU A 637 -22.88 10.34 9.22
CA GLU A 637 -24.16 10.29 8.50
C GLU A 637 -24.00 9.62 7.13
N PHE A 638 -22.95 9.96 6.38
CA PHE A 638 -22.67 9.32 5.09
C PHE A 638 -22.35 7.82 5.21
N PHE A 639 -21.44 7.43 6.10
CA PHE A 639 -21.10 6.01 6.29
C PHE A 639 -22.33 5.18 6.71
N LYS A 640 -23.23 5.74 7.52
CA LYS A 640 -24.49 5.10 7.90
C LYS A 640 -25.41 4.82 6.69
N LEU A 641 -25.51 5.75 5.73
CA LEU A 641 -26.25 5.54 4.48
C LEU A 641 -25.63 4.41 3.64
N CYS A 642 -24.30 4.38 3.53
CA CYS A 642 -23.59 3.33 2.78
C CYS A 642 -23.71 1.94 3.44
N LEU A 643 -23.66 1.85 4.77
CA LEU A 643 -23.90 0.61 5.50
C LEU A 643 -25.33 0.09 5.28
N GLN A 644 -26.33 0.96 5.33
CA GLN A 644 -27.73 0.59 5.05
C GLN A 644 -27.92 0.08 3.61
N MET A 645 -27.31 0.76 2.64
CA MET A 645 -27.28 0.34 1.23
C MET A 645 -26.61 -1.03 1.04
N ALA A 646 -25.50 -1.29 1.75
CA ALA A 646 -24.78 -2.56 1.66
C ALA A 646 -25.53 -3.74 2.32
N CYS A 647 -26.25 -3.50 3.42
CA CYS A 647 -27.18 -4.48 3.99
C CYS A 647 -28.32 -4.80 3.00
N ALA A 648 -28.91 -3.78 2.38
CA ALA A 648 -29.98 -3.95 1.39
C ALA A 648 -29.52 -4.75 0.14
N PHE A 649 -28.32 -4.48 -0.37
CA PHE A 649 -27.67 -5.24 -1.46
C PHE A 649 -27.49 -6.72 -1.12
N LYS A 650 -27.10 -7.05 0.12
CA LYS A 650 -26.97 -8.44 0.59
C LYS A 650 -28.33 -9.12 0.81
N GLY A 651 -29.44 -8.42 0.59
CA GLY A 651 -30.77 -8.89 0.90
C GLY A 651 -30.98 -9.04 2.41
N ALA A 652 -30.39 -8.17 3.22
CA ALA A 652 -30.47 -8.21 4.68
C ALA A 652 -31.13 -6.93 5.22
N GLY A 653 -32.40 -7.03 5.61
CA GLY A 653 -33.15 -5.91 6.18
C GLY A 653 -33.91 -5.10 5.13
N ASN A 654 -34.18 -3.83 5.41
CA ASN A 654 -35.05 -3.02 4.55
C ASN A 654 -34.35 -2.70 3.21
N ALA A 655 -35.03 -3.00 2.10
CA ALA A 655 -34.65 -2.54 0.77
C ALA A 655 -34.73 -1.00 0.71
N THR A 656 -33.60 -0.37 1.01
CA THR A 656 -33.39 1.07 1.10
C THR A 656 -32.26 1.44 0.15
N ILE A 657 -32.48 2.48 -0.64
CA ILE A 657 -31.55 2.93 -1.68
C ILE A 657 -31.45 4.44 -1.63
N TYR A 658 -30.25 4.96 -1.84
CA TYR A 658 -29.94 6.38 -1.81
C TYR A 658 -29.43 6.83 -3.18
N ASP A 659 -30.01 7.91 -3.69
CA ASP A 659 -29.54 8.58 -4.90
C ASP A 659 -28.34 9.51 -4.58
N ASP A 660 -27.70 10.07 -5.61
CA ASP A 660 -26.59 11.00 -5.42
C ASP A 660 -26.95 12.21 -4.53
N ASN A 661 -28.19 12.72 -4.57
CA ASN A 661 -28.60 13.84 -3.73
C ASN A 661 -28.70 13.41 -2.26
N SER A 662 -29.28 12.24 -1.98
CA SER A 662 -29.30 11.65 -0.62
C SER A 662 -27.89 11.39 -0.10
N LEU A 663 -27.00 10.81 -0.93
CA LEU A 663 -25.61 10.51 -0.54
C LEU A 663 -24.76 11.77 -0.31
N SER A 664 -24.97 12.84 -1.11
CA SER A 664 -24.29 14.13 -0.91
C SER A 664 -24.94 15.03 0.12
N ARG A 665 -26.13 14.70 0.65
CA ARG A 665 -26.86 15.54 1.62
C ARG A 665 -26.04 15.95 2.85
N PRO A 666 -25.25 15.08 3.51
CA PRO A 666 -24.45 15.48 4.67
C PRO A 666 -23.36 16.51 4.31
N ILE A 667 -22.78 16.39 3.11
CA ILE A 667 -21.76 17.31 2.58
C ILE A 667 -22.38 18.62 2.10
N ARG A 668 -23.53 18.59 1.42
CA ARG A 668 -24.27 19.81 1.07
C ARG A 668 -24.75 20.57 2.30
N LYS A 669 -25.14 19.88 3.38
CA LYS A 669 -25.44 20.49 4.68
C LYS A 669 -24.21 21.19 5.26
N PHE A 670 -23.07 20.51 5.30
CA PHE A 670 -21.80 21.12 5.75
C PHE A 670 -21.44 22.37 4.91
N ILE A 671 -21.55 22.29 3.58
CA ILE A 671 -21.24 23.41 2.68
C ILE A 671 -22.23 24.58 2.86
N ALA A 672 -23.54 24.31 2.95
CA ALA A 672 -24.56 25.35 3.17
C ALA A 672 -24.35 26.06 4.51
N ASP A 673 -24.11 25.30 5.58
CA ASP A 673 -23.69 25.83 6.87
C ASP A 673 -22.41 26.67 6.74
N TYR A 674 -21.40 26.19 6.01
CA TYR A 674 -20.10 26.86 5.89
C TYR A 674 -20.22 28.21 5.17
N VAL A 675 -20.94 28.28 4.04
CA VAL A 675 -21.20 29.55 3.34
C VAL A 675 -21.89 30.54 4.27
N TYR A 676 -22.93 30.09 4.99
CA TYR A 676 -23.70 30.92 5.92
C TYR A 676 -22.84 31.56 7.02
N HIS A 677 -21.88 30.82 7.60
CA HIS A 677 -21.08 31.29 8.73
C HIS A 677 -19.76 31.97 8.35
N PHE A 678 -19.20 31.71 7.16
CA PHE A 678 -17.85 32.14 6.79
C PHE A 678 -17.69 32.88 5.46
N LEU A 679 -18.74 33.00 4.62
CA LEU A 679 -18.63 33.67 3.31
C LEU A 679 -19.66 34.77 3.06
N LEU A 680 -20.89 34.68 3.61
CA LEU A 680 -21.89 35.74 3.47
C LEU A 680 -21.33 37.08 3.96
N GLY A 681 -21.52 38.13 3.16
CA GLY A 681 -20.99 39.48 3.37
C GLY A 681 -19.56 39.69 2.86
N VAL A 682 -18.69 38.67 2.84
CA VAL A 682 -17.26 38.85 2.55
C VAL A 682 -17.02 39.29 1.10
N GLY A 683 -17.63 38.58 0.13
CA GLY A 683 -17.50 38.89 -1.30
C GLY A 683 -18.00 40.31 -1.63
N PRO A 684 -19.24 40.67 -1.24
CA PRO A 684 -19.75 42.01 -1.50
C PRO A 684 -19.04 43.15 -0.76
N HIS A 685 -18.47 42.89 0.41
CA HIS A 685 -17.64 43.86 1.11
C HIS A 685 -16.35 44.17 0.34
N ALA A 686 -15.68 43.13 -0.18
CA ALA A 686 -14.49 43.27 -1.03
C ALA A 686 -14.79 44.07 -2.31
N ILE A 687 -15.88 43.75 -3.00
CA ILE A 687 -16.31 44.46 -4.21
C ILE A 687 -16.66 45.94 -3.91
N ALA A 688 -17.34 46.21 -2.79
CA ALA A 688 -17.66 47.58 -2.39
C ALA A 688 -16.39 48.43 -2.08
N VAL A 689 -15.36 47.84 -1.47
CA VAL A 689 -14.06 48.52 -1.24
C VAL A 689 -13.34 48.77 -2.56
N ILE A 690 -13.32 47.81 -3.49
CA ILE A 690 -12.76 47.99 -4.83
C ILE A 690 -13.45 49.18 -5.52
N ILE A 691 -14.79 49.20 -5.53
CA ILE A 691 -15.59 50.30 -6.11
C ILE A 691 -15.22 51.66 -5.49
N CYS A 692 -15.12 51.76 -4.16
CA CYS A 692 -14.75 53.02 -3.49
C CYS A 692 -13.34 53.49 -3.91
N SER A 693 -12.35 52.59 -3.89
CA SER A 693 -10.97 52.92 -4.28
C SER A 693 -10.83 53.35 -5.75
N LEU A 694 -11.70 52.85 -6.64
CA LEU A 694 -11.79 53.26 -8.05
C LEU A 694 -12.53 54.59 -8.26
N MET A 695 -13.41 54.97 -7.33
CA MET A 695 -14.13 56.26 -7.38
C MET A 695 -13.27 57.43 -6.89
N GLU A 696 -12.39 57.19 -5.91
CA GLU A 696 -11.38 58.16 -5.47
C GLU A 696 -10.35 58.47 -6.57
N TYR A 697 -9.99 57.48 -7.39
CA TYR A 697 -9.11 57.63 -8.57
C TYR A 697 -9.62 58.64 -9.62
N PHE A 698 -10.93 58.96 -9.65
CA PHE A 698 -11.51 59.99 -10.54
C PHE A 698 -11.67 61.39 -9.89
N ASP A 699 -10.91 61.66 -8.83
CA ASP A 699 -11.02 62.80 -7.89
C ASP A 699 -12.38 62.89 -7.18
N THR A 700 -13.14 61.80 -7.03
CA THR A 700 -14.37 61.84 -6.24
C THR A 700 -14.00 61.77 -4.76
N ASN A 701 -13.99 62.89 -4.05
CA ASN A 701 -13.66 62.90 -2.63
C ASN A 701 -14.84 62.35 -1.80
N ILE A 702 -14.91 61.02 -1.67
CA ILE A 702 -15.98 60.28 -0.99
C ILE A 702 -16.16 60.79 0.45
N LEU A 703 -15.07 61.20 1.10
CA LEU A 703 -15.07 61.71 2.47
C LEU A 703 -15.86 63.02 2.62
N ASP A 704 -15.79 63.93 1.63
CA ASP A 704 -16.53 65.20 1.64
C ASP A 704 -18.03 64.98 1.38
N GLU A 705 -18.38 64.06 0.48
CA GLU A 705 -19.80 63.72 0.23
C GLU A 705 -20.43 63.00 1.43
N ILE A 706 -19.67 62.17 2.17
CA ILE A 706 -20.13 61.56 3.43
C ILE A 706 -20.38 62.64 4.50
N GLU A 707 -19.54 63.67 4.62
CA GLU A 707 -19.79 64.77 5.56
C GLU A 707 -20.98 65.65 5.16
N LEU A 708 -21.15 65.94 3.87
CA LEU A 708 -22.29 66.70 3.34
C LEU A 708 -23.63 65.97 3.54
N PHE A 709 -23.68 64.65 3.35
CA PHE A 709 -24.90 63.85 3.55
C PHE A 709 -25.11 63.38 5.00
N GLY A 710 -24.05 63.30 5.82
CA GLY A 710 -24.14 62.93 7.24
C GLY A 710 -24.99 63.90 8.06
N LEU A 711 -25.11 65.16 7.62
CA LEU A 711 -26.01 66.17 8.18
C LEU A 711 -27.51 65.94 7.85
N ALA A 712 -27.85 64.96 7.00
CA ALA A 712 -29.18 64.78 6.41
C ALA A 712 -29.86 63.43 6.73
N ASN A 713 -29.37 62.67 7.73
CA ASN A 713 -30.03 61.47 8.31
C ASN A 713 -30.44 60.35 7.31
N GLY A 714 -29.81 60.28 6.13
CA GLY A 714 -30.05 59.23 5.13
C GLY A 714 -28.86 58.30 4.97
N ALA A 715 -29.12 57.00 4.77
CA ALA A 715 -28.08 56.05 4.37
C ALA A 715 -27.58 56.40 2.95
N LEU A 716 -26.26 56.49 2.78
CA LEU A 716 -25.66 56.93 1.52
C LEU A 716 -25.55 55.74 0.57
N ASN A 717 -26.34 55.77 -0.51
CA ASN A 717 -26.38 54.68 -1.48
C ASN A 717 -25.20 54.72 -2.45
N LEU A 718 -24.42 53.64 -2.51
CA LEU A 718 -23.18 53.58 -3.30
C LEU A 718 -23.42 53.76 -4.81
N CYS A 719 -24.57 53.32 -5.34
CA CYS A 719 -24.92 53.50 -6.76
C CYS A 719 -25.29 54.96 -7.09
N ASN A 720 -25.86 55.70 -6.14
CA ASN A 720 -26.10 57.14 -6.27
C ASN A 720 -24.79 57.96 -6.22
N LEU A 721 -23.71 57.41 -5.65
CA LEU A 721 -22.37 57.98 -5.82
C LEU A 721 -21.77 57.58 -7.17
N GLY A 722 -21.89 56.31 -7.58
CA GLY A 722 -21.40 55.82 -8.87
C GLY A 722 -22.01 56.52 -10.10
N SER A 723 -23.25 57.00 -10.00
CA SER A 723 -23.84 57.88 -11.04
C SER A 723 -23.26 59.29 -11.02
N LYS A 724 -22.93 59.86 -9.85
CA LYS A 724 -22.27 61.17 -9.73
C LYS A 724 -20.82 61.16 -10.24
N THR A 725 -20.06 60.08 -10.02
CA THR A 725 -18.67 59.98 -10.49
C THR A 725 -18.64 60.04 -12.02
N PHE A 726 -19.49 59.24 -12.67
CA PHE A 726 -19.73 59.29 -14.11
C PHE A 726 -20.14 60.69 -14.59
N ASP A 727 -21.09 61.32 -13.91
CA ASP A 727 -21.54 62.69 -14.18
C ASP A 727 -20.39 63.73 -14.09
N ASN A 728 -19.47 63.56 -13.14
CA ASN A 728 -18.33 64.45 -12.93
C ASN A 728 -17.20 64.21 -13.94
N VAL A 729 -16.93 62.95 -14.31
CA VAL A 729 -15.94 62.60 -15.34
C VAL A 729 -16.38 63.11 -16.72
N LEU A 730 -17.68 63.03 -17.04
CA LEU A 730 -18.25 63.66 -18.23
C LEU A 730 -18.11 65.19 -18.21
N LYS A 731 -18.41 65.85 -17.09
CA LYS A 731 -18.30 67.33 -16.94
C LYS A 731 -16.87 67.85 -17.01
N LYS A 732 -15.85 67.01 -16.77
CA LYS A 732 -14.43 67.33 -16.93
C LYS A 732 -13.90 67.08 -18.36
N GLU A 733 -14.74 66.63 -19.30
CA GLU A 733 -14.37 66.24 -20.68
C GLU A 733 -13.26 65.15 -20.79
N ILE A 734 -13.03 64.37 -19.73
CA ILE A 734 -11.97 63.34 -19.70
C ILE A 734 -12.25 62.18 -20.67
N ILE A 735 -13.54 61.88 -20.92
CA ILE A 735 -14.00 60.74 -21.72
C ILE A 735 -15.06 61.21 -22.70
N SER A 736 -14.95 60.81 -23.98
CA SER A 736 -16.00 61.08 -24.97
C SER A 736 -17.19 60.13 -24.79
N PRO A 737 -18.44 60.58 -25.01
CA PRO A 737 -19.62 59.71 -24.91
C PRO A 737 -19.66 58.64 -26.00
N LEU A 738 -18.87 58.77 -27.08
CA LEU A 738 -18.71 57.71 -28.09
C LEU A 738 -17.80 56.59 -27.58
N ALA A 739 -16.62 56.94 -27.03
CA ALA A 739 -15.70 55.99 -26.42
C ALA A 739 -16.35 55.23 -25.25
N PHE A 740 -17.15 55.91 -24.41
CA PHE A 740 -17.91 55.24 -23.36
C PHE A 740 -18.93 54.23 -23.90
N ASN A 741 -19.70 54.58 -24.93
CA ASN A 741 -20.66 53.65 -25.53
C ASN A 741 -19.98 52.45 -26.23
N HIS A 742 -18.79 52.66 -26.81
CA HIS A 742 -17.98 51.60 -27.39
C HIS A 742 -17.38 50.68 -26.32
N ALA A 743 -16.82 51.23 -25.24
CA ALA A 743 -16.36 50.48 -24.07
C ALA A 743 -17.50 49.65 -23.45
N ASN A 744 -18.69 50.23 -23.31
CA ASN A 744 -19.85 49.57 -22.72
C ASN A 744 -20.32 48.36 -23.56
N SER A 745 -20.45 48.50 -24.89
CA SER A 745 -20.82 47.36 -25.74
C SER A 745 -19.77 46.25 -25.72
N LEU A 746 -18.48 46.59 -25.76
CA LEU A 746 -17.39 45.62 -25.67
C LEU A 746 -17.37 44.88 -24.32
N CYS A 747 -17.52 45.58 -23.20
CA CYS A 747 -17.61 44.94 -21.88
C CYS A 747 -18.85 44.06 -21.74
N LEU A 748 -20.01 44.48 -22.26
CA LEU A 748 -21.21 43.64 -22.28
C LEU A 748 -21.01 42.36 -23.12
N HIS A 749 -20.33 42.45 -24.27
CA HIS A 749 -19.98 41.27 -25.07
C HIS A 749 -18.96 40.35 -24.36
N LEU A 750 -17.97 40.90 -23.64
CA LEU A 750 -17.06 40.13 -22.79
C LEU A 750 -17.82 39.39 -21.68
N CYS A 751 -18.74 40.06 -21.00
CA CYS A 751 -19.49 39.46 -19.89
C CYS A 751 -20.48 38.37 -20.35
N LEU A 752 -21.15 38.58 -21.48
CA LEU A 752 -22.05 37.58 -22.07
C LEU A 752 -21.28 36.34 -22.59
N SER A 753 -20.12 36.54 -23.24
CA SER A 753 -19.28 35.43 -23.71
C SER A 753 -18.63 34.66 -22.55
N TRP A 754 -18.10 35.37 -21.53
CA TRP A 754 -17.59 34.76 -20.29
C TRP A 754 -18.68 33.95 -19.57
N LYS A 755 -19.88 34.52 -19.39
CA LYS A 755 -21.00 33.80 -18.74
C LYS A 755 -21.39 32.54 -19.53
N LYS A 756 -21.39 32.60 -20.87
CA LYS A 756 -21.64 31.41 -21.71
C LYS A 756 -20.60 30.31 -21.46
N VAL A 757 -19.30 30.65 -21.49
CA VAL A 757 -18.20 29.70 -21.22
C VAL A 757 -18.33 29.07 -19.84
N MET A 758 -18.60 29.88 -18.80
CA MET A 758 -18.75 29.40 -17.42
C MET A 758 -20.01 28.55 -17.21
N SER A 759 -21.12 28.85 -17.90
CA SER A 759 -22.32 27.99 -17.87
C SER A 759 -22.10 26.65 -18.58
N ALA A 760 -21.30 26.62 -19.65
CA ALA A 760 -20.97 25.39 -20.36
C ALA A 760 -20.04 24.49 -19.52
N SER A 761 -19.02 25.06 -18.86
CA SER A 761 -18.11 24.28 -18.00
C SER A 761 -18.82 23.74 -16.74
N LEU A 762 -19.78 24.48 -16.17
CA LEU A 762 -20.67 23.94 -15.12
C LEU A 762 -21.51 22.76 -15.65
N LEU A 763 -22.18 22.93 -16.80
CA LEU A 763 -23.04 21.88 -17.37
C LEU A 763 -22.24 20.62 -17.71
N GLN A 764 -21.04 20.76 -18.27
CA GLN A 764 -20.13 19.65 -18.57
C GLN A 764 -19.68 18.92 -17.29
N SER A 765 -19.36 19.66 -16.22
CA SER A 765 -19.03 19.09 -14.90
C SER A 765 -20.22 18.35 -14.27
N GLN A 766 -21.44 18.90 -14.38
CA GLN A 766 -22.67 18.23 -13.93
C GLN A 766 -22.94 16.95 -14.74
N ILE A 767 -22.76 16.98 -16.07
CA ILE A 767 -22.89 15.81 -16.96
C ILE A 767 -21.89 14.71 -16.55
N GLN A 768 -20.61 15.05 -16.38
CA GLN A 768 -19.57 14.11 -15.95
C GLN A 768 -19.89 13.49 -14.58
N THR A 769 -20.31 14.30 -13.62
CA THR A 769 -20.70 13.83 -12.28
C THR A 769 -21.89 12.85 -12.37
N LYS A 770 -22.89 13.15 -13.20
CA LYS A 770 -24.06 12.28 -13.42
C LYS A 770 -23.75 11.01 -14.22
N GLN A 771 -22.79 11.04 -15.14
CA GLN A 771 -22.28 9.85 -15.82
C GLN A 771 -21.59 8.91 -14.84
N ILE A 772 -20.73 9.44 -13.94
CA ILE A 772 -20.03 8.63 -12.93
C ILE A 772 -21.03 8.03 -11.92
N GLY A 773 -21.99 8.83 -11.44
CA GLY A 773 -23.08 8.35 -10.56
C GLY A 773 -23.94 7.26 -11.23
N LEU A 774 -24.30 7.43 -12.50
CA LEU A 774 -25.03 6.44 -13.28
C LEU A 774 -24.24 5.13 -13.44
N ASN A 775 -22.96 5.21 -13.80
CA ASN A 775 -22.10 4.04 -13.97
C ASN A 775 -21.96 3.25 -12.65
N ARG A 776 -21.82 3.95 -11.51
CA ARG A 776 -21.86 3.36 -10.16
C ARG A 776 -23.18 2.63 -9.90
N LEU A 777 -24.32 3.27 -10.15
CA LEU A 777 -25.64 2.63 -9.98
C LEU A 777 -25.79 1.39 -10.88
N GLN A 778 -25.31 1.43 -12.12
CA GLN A 778 -25.33 0.28 -13.02
C GLN A 778 -24.46 -0.88 -12.52
N LEU A 779 -23.23 -0.62 -12.03
CA LEU A 779 -22.35 -1.65 -11.46
C LEU A 779 -22.92 -2.29 -10.18
N ILE A 780 -23.52 -1.49 -9.29
CA ILE A 780 -24.21 -2.00 -8.09
C ILE A 780 -25.42 -2.86 -8.50
N TYR A 781 -26.16 -2.46 -9.53
CA TYR A 781 -27.30 -3.22 -10.03
C TYR A 781 -26.89 -4.54 -10.71
N THR A 782 -25.87 -4.54 -11.57
CA THR A 782 -25.42 -5.78 -12.24
C THR A 782 -24.79 -6.76 -11.25
N SER A 783 -23.97 -6.29 -10.31
CA SER A 783 -23.39 -7.13 -9.26
C SER A 783 -24.45 -7.74 -8.35
N HIS A 784 -25.48 -6.98 -7.94
CA HIS A 784 -26.65 -7.51 -7.21
C HIS A 784 -27.37 -8.59 -8.02
N CYS A 785 -27.60 -8.36 -9.31
CA CYS A 785 -28.30 -9.30 -10.17
C CYS A 785 -27.53 -10.60 -10.43
N TRP A 786 -26.20 -10.55 -10.56
CA TRP A 786 -25.36 -11.75 -10.67
C TRP A 786 -25.23 -12.47 -9.33
N LEU A 787 -25.13 -11.75 -8.21
CA LEU A 787 -25.01 -12.34 -6.86
C LEU A 787 -26.25 -13.18 -6.50
N HIS A 788 -27.44 -12.70 -6.87
CA HIS A 788 -28.73 -13.31 -6.51
C HIS A 788 -29.49 -13.91 -7.72
N GLU A 789 -28.78 -14.31 -8.77
CA GLU A 789 -29.39 -14.75 -10.05
C GLU A 789 -30.38 -15.92 -9.90
N GLU A 790 -30.13 -16.86 -8.97
CA GLU A 790 -31.05 -17.96 -8.62
C GLU A 790 -32.41 -17.44 -8.12
N VAL A 791 -32.40 -16.41 -7.27
CA VAL A 791 -33.59 -15.81 -6.68
C VAL A 791 -34.42 -15.11 -7.76
N LEU A 792 -33.73 -14.31 -8.58
CA LEU A 792 -34.34 -13.42 -9.55
C LEU A 792 -34.98 -14.19 -10.72
N THR A 793 -34.33 -15.26 -11.19
CA THR A 793 -34.86 -16.11 -12.28
C THR A 793 -36.08 -16.94 -11.85
N GLN A 794 -36.09 -17.46 -10.61
CA GLN A 794 -37.18 -18.31 -10.10
C GLN A 794 -38.55 -17.62 -9.98
N GLN A 795 -38.61 -16.28 -9.78
CA GLN A 795 -39.89 -15.56 -9.80
C GLN A 795 -40.33 -15.12 -11.19
N GLN A 796 -39.41 -14.81 -12.10
CA GLN A 796 -39.78 -14.43 -13.48
C GLN A 796 -40.59 -15.53 -14.18
N GLN A 797 -40.20 -16.79 -13.98
CA GLN A 797 -40.92 -17.97 -14.45
C GLN A 797 -42.33 -18.15 -13.84
N LYS A 798 -42.61 -17.52 -12.68
CA LYS A 798 -43.87 -17.66 -11.93
C LYS A 798 -44.86 -16.52 -12.14
N GLN A 799 -44.42 -15.36 -12.63
CA GLN A 799 -45.28 -14.16 -12.78
C GLN A 799 -45.65 -13.83 -14.24
N CYS A 800 -44.91 -14.31 -15.24
CA CYS A 800 -45.14 -13.92 -16.65
C CYS A 800 -45.27 -15.12 -17.60
N GLN A 801 -46.52 -15.54 -17.89
CA GLN A 801 -46.83 -16.57 -18.91
C GLN A 801 -46.63 -16.11 -20.38
N TYR A 802 -46.12 -14.88 -20.60
CA TYR A 802 -46.01 -14.23 -21.91
C TYR A 802 -44.64 -13.54 -22.16
N TYR A 803 -43.60 -13.91 -21.40
CA TYR A 803 -42.23 -13.49 -21.71
C TYR A 803 -41.46 -14.65 -22.35
N ASP A 804 -40.89 -14.41 -23.53
CA ASP A 804 -40.03 -15.39 -24.20
C ASP A 804 -38.81 -15.73 -23.34
N ALA A 805 -38.48 -17.02 -23.26
CA ALA A 805 -37.24 -17.53 -22.65
C ALA A 805 -35.97 -17.22 -23.48
N SER A 806 -35.99 -16.16 -24.30
CA SER A 806 -34.95 -15.77 -25.26
C SER A 806 -34.04 -14.65 -24.75
N LYS A 807 -34.43 -13.94 -23.68
CA LYS A 807 -33.56 -12.99 -22.99
C LYS A 807 -32.62 -13.73 -22.03
N ASN A 808 -31.50 -14.19 -22.59
CA ASN A 808 -30.29 -14.62 -21.87
C ASN A 808 -29.99 -13.71 -20.68
N SER A 809 -29.45 -14.25 -19.59
CA SER A 809 -28.99 -13.41 -18.47
C SER A 809 -27.82 -12.51 -18.92
N PRO A 810 -27.59 -11.34 -18.28
CA PRO A 810 -26.46 -10.49 -18.63
C PRO A 810 -25.10 -11.20 -18.43
N ARG A 811 -25.03 -12.21 -17.57
CA ARG A 811 -23.87 -13.10 -17.41
C ARG A 811 -23.76 -14.07 -18.60
N ASP A 812 -24.86 -14.69 -19.03
CA ASP A 812 -24.87 -15.60 -20.19
C ASP A 812 -24.38 -14.92 -21.48
N LEU A 813 -24.71 -13.64 -21.68
CA LEU A 813 -24.26 -12.85 -22.82
C LEU A 813 -22.74 -12.64 -22.78
N LEU A 814 -22.21 -12.19 -21.63
CA LEU A 814 -20.78 -12.03 -21.42
C LEU A 814 -20.01 -13.34 -21.62
N LEU A 815 -20.50 -14.46 -21.11
CA LEU A 815 -19.83 -15.76 -21.27
C LEU A 815 -19.77 -16.19 -22.75
N LYS A 816 -20.80 -15.88 -23.54
CA LYS A 816 -20.81 -16.13 -25.00
C LYS A 816 -19.85 -15.20 -25.75
N GLU A 817 -19.72 -13.93 -25.35
CA GLU A 817 -18.72 -13.01 -25.90
C GLU A 817 -17.29 -13.47 -25.59
N LEU A 818 -17.00 -13.86 -24.33
CA LEU A 818 -15.69 -14.39 -23.93
C LEU A 818 -15.33 -15.69 -24.68
N GLN A 819 -16.32 -16.54 -25.01
CA GLN A 819 -16.12 -17.73 -25.86
C GLN A 819 -15.75 -17.35 -27.30
N GLN A 820 -16.50 -16.42 -27.92
CA GLN A 820 -16.20 -15.92 -29.27
C GLN A 820 -14.81 -15.25 -29.34
N PHE A 821 -14.39 -14.55 -28.28
CA PHE A 821 -13.04 -14.00 -28.18
C PHE A 821 -11.95 -15.07 -28.11
N ILE A 822 -12.20 -16.20 -27.42
CA ILE A 822 -11.26 -17.34 -27.41
C ILE A 822 -11.11 -17.94 -28.82
N GLU A 823 -12.21 -18.19 -29.51
CA GLU A 823 -12.21 -18.78 -30.86
C GLU A 823 -11.46 -17.87 -31.87
N THR A 824 -11.80 -16.58 -31.89
CA THR A 824 -11.22 -15.60 -32.81
C THR A 824 -9.74 -15.31 -32.53
N LEU A 825 -9.36 -15.06 -31.27
CA LEU A 825 -7.94 -14.87 -30.90
C LEU A 825 -7.10 -16.12 -31.18
N THR A 826 -7.65 -17.32 -30.98
CA THR A 826 -6.94 -18.59 -31.29
C THR A 826 -6.73 -18.75 -32.80
N SER A 827 -7.74 -18.42 -33.61
CA SER A 827 -7.63 -18.41 -35.09
C SER A 827 -6.55 -17.44 -35.58
N TYR A 828 -6.55 -16.21 -35.05
CA TYR A 828 -5.52 -15.21 -35.37
C TYR A 828 -4.13 -15.66 -34.92
N LYS A 829 -3.98 -16.21 -33.71
CA LYS A 829 -2.71 -16.73 -33.18
C LYS A 829 -2.10 -17.80 -34.09
N ILE A 830 -2.90 -18.80 -34.49
CA ILE A 830 -2.45 -19.88 -35.37
C ILE A 830 -2.04 -19.35 -36.76
N SER A 831 -2.75 -18.33 -37.26
CA SER A 831 -2.48 -17.74 -38.57
C SER A 831 -1.21 -16.88 -38.58
N ILE A 832 -1.06 -16.00 -37.60
CA ILE A 832 0.14 -15.15 -37.43
C ILE A 832 1.38 -16.01 -37.17
N GLN A 833 1.28 -17.06 -36.35
CA GLN A 833 2.43 -17.91 -36.04
C GLN A 833 2.99 -18.62 -37.28
N LYS A 834 2.14 -19.14 -38.18
CA LYS A 834 2.59 -19.74 -39.45
C LYS A 834 3.36 -18.73 -40.32
N LEU A 835 2.75 -17.58 -40.60
CA LEU A 835 3.37 -16.54 -41.42
C LEU A 835 4.66 -16.00 -40.79
N ARG A 836 4.73 -15.95 -39.46
CA ARG A 836 5.94 -15.58 -38.71
C ARG A 836 7.09 -16.58 -38.94
N ASP A 837 6.80 -17.88 -38.96
CA ASP A 837 7.81 -18.91 -39.21
C ASP A 837 8.33 -18.87 -40.66
N ASP A 838 7.44 -18.64 -41.64
CA ASP A 838 7.79 -18.43 -43.05
C ASP A 838 8.66 -17.17 -43.26
N ILE A 839 8.29 -16.06 -42.61
CA ILE A 839 9.08 -14.82 -42.56
C ILE A 839 10.44 -15.07 -41.92
N HIS A 840 10.50 -15.74 -40.76
CA HIS A 840 11.76 -15.98 -40.05
C HIS A 840 12.74 -16.83 -40.87
N SER A 841 12.25 -17.90 -41.49
CA SER A 841 13.01 -18.75 -42.42
C SER A 841 13.60 -17.92 -43.57
N SER A 842 12.78 -17.07 -44.18
CA SER A 842 13.17 -16.23 -45.31
C SER A 842 14.15 -15.13 -44.94
N THR A 843 13.93 -14.43 -43.82
CA THR A 843 14.87 -13.46 -43.24
C THR A 843 16.23 -14.11 -42.95
N SER A 844 16.25 -15.31 -42.37
CA SER A 844 17.50 -16.04 -42.11
C SER A 844 18.29 -16.34 -43.40
N ALA A 845 17.59 -16.78 -44.45
CA ALA A 845 18.21 -17.01 -45.76
C ALA A 845 18.74 -15.71 -46.42
N ILE A 846 18.04 -14.60 -46.25
CA ILE A 846 18.46 -13.27 -46.74
C ILE A 846 19.68 -12.77 -45.96
N ILE A 847 19.70 -12.90 -44.62
CA ILE A 847 20.83 -12.55 -43.76
C ILE A 847 22.10 -13.33 -44.14
N GLN A 848 21.99 -14.65 -44.38
CA GLN A 848 23.14 -15.46 -44.81
C GLN A 848 23.68 -15.00 -46.18
N ARG A 849 22.80 -14.69 -47.15
CA ARG A 849 23.19 -14.14 -48.46
C ARG A 849 23.85 -12.76 -48.33
N LEU A 850 23.33 -11.89 -47.48
CA LEU A 850 23.93 -10.58 -47.19
C LEU A 850 25.30 -10.75 -46.52
N LYS A 851 25.48 -11.67 -45.57
CA LYS A 851 26.78 -11.94 -44.92
C LYS A 851 27.84 -12.45 -45.92
N TRP A 852 27.46 -13.30 -46.86
CA TRP A 852 28.36 -13.68 -47.97
C TRP A 852 28.65 -12.50 -48.91
N ALA A 853 27.66 -11.66 -49.22
CA ALA A 853 27.85 -10.50 -50.07
C ALA A 853 28.73 -9.40 -49.43
N VAL A 854 28.60 -9.16 -48.12
CA VAL A 854 29.47 -8.25 -47.35
C VAL A 854 30.93 -8.71 -47.37
N GLY A 855 31.16 -10.03 -47.31
CA GLY A 855 32.50 -10.62 -47.47
C GLY A 855 33.15 -10.40 -48.85
N ALA A 856 32.35 -10.06 -49.87
CA ALA A 856 32.83 -9.72 -51.21
C ALA A 856 32.79 -8.21 -51.51
N ASN A 857 31.86 -7.47 -50.89
CA ASN A 857 31.72 -6.03 -50.99
C ASN A 857 31.35 -5.40 -49.62
N PRO A 858 32.33 -4.79 -48.92
CA PRO A 858 32.10 -4.18 -47.60
C PRO A 858 31.03 -3.07 -47.56
N THR A 859 30.68 -2.42 -48.68
CA THR A 859 29.68 -1.33 -48.67
C THR A 859 28.26 -1.81 -48.38
N LEU A 860 28.01 -3.11 -48.33
CA LEU A 860 26.72 -3.70 -47.96
C LEU A 860 26.56 -3.91 -46.44
N ASN A 861 27.59 -3.62 -45.64
CA ASN A 861 27.57 -3.90 -44.21
C ASN A 861 26.50 -3.10 -43.46
N ASP A 862 26.31 -1.83 -43.80
CA ASP A 862 25.31 -0.97 -43.17
C ASP A 862 23.88 -1.41 -43.53
N LEU A 863 23.68 -1.95 -44.74
CA LEU A 863 22.42 -2.55 -45.18
C LEU A 863 22.13 -3.84 -44.41
N LEU A 864 23.14 -4.69 -44.18
CA LEU A 864 23.02 -5.87 -43.33
C LEU A 864 22.61 -5.48 -41.89
N VAL A 865 23.33 -4.54 -41.26
CA VAL A 865 23.06 -4.13 -39.86
C VAL A 865 21.68 -3.48 -39.71
N THR A 866 21.28 -2.62 -40.65
CA THR A 866 19.95 -2.00 -40.62
C THR A 866 18.81 -2.98 -40.89
N PHE A 867 19.00 -3.95 -41.79
CA PHE A 867 18.01 -5.01 -42.02
C PHE A 867 17.90 -5.98 -40.83
N GLU A 868 19.01 -6.44 -40.25
CA GLU A 868 19.01 -7.28 -39.05
C GLU A 868 18.29 -6.59 -37.90
N LYS A 869 18.60 -5.30 -37.64
CA LYS A 869 17.91 -4.50 -36.61
C LYS A 869 16.41 -4.34 -36.90
N SER A 870 16.03 -3.96 -38.12
CA SER A 870 14.63 -3.74 -38.49
C SER A 870 13.78 -5.01 -38.34
N SER A 871 14.32 -6.17 -38.75
CA SER A 871 13.63 -7.45 -38.58
C SER A 871 13.63 -7.95 -37.12
N MET A 872 14.64 -7.60 -36.32
CA MET A 872 14.70 -7.89 -34.88
C MET A 872 13.62 -7.13 -34.09
N ASN A 873 13.56 -5.79 -34.18
CA ASN A 873 12.48 -4.97 -33.58
C ASN A 873 11.10 -5.56 -33.90
N LYS A 874 10.85 -5.82 -35.19
CA LYS A 874 9.57 -6.34 -35.66
C LYS A 874 9.28 -7.80 -35.31
N ARG A 875 10.29 -8.57 -34.87
CA ARG A 875 10.10 -9.89 -34.24
C ARG A 875 9.69 -9.71 -32.78
N GLU A 876 10.36 -8.83 -32.05
CA GLU A 876 10.07 -8.53 -30.65
C GLU A 876 8.64 -7.98 -30.47
N TYR A 877 8.19 -7.12 -31.37
CA TYR A 877 6.79 -6.69 -31.46
C TYR A 877 5.80 -7.89 -31.53
N LEU A 878 6.07 -8.85 -32.42
CA LEU A 878 5.22 -10.05 -32.57
C LEU A 878 5.33 -11.02 -31.38
N ASP A 879 6.45 -11.02 -30.66
CA ASP A 879 6.60 -11.74 -29.39
C ASP A 879 5.77 -11.09 -28.26
N LYS A 880 5.80 -9.75 -28.13
CA LYS A 880 4.92 -9.00 -27.20
C LYS A 880 3.44 -9.25 -27.48
N GLN A 881 3.01 -9.15 -28.75
CA GLN A 881 1.64 -9.43 -29.14
C GLN A 881 1.22 -10.88 -28.82
N SER A 882 2.08 -11.86 -29.12
CA SER A 882 1.84 -13.27 -28.77
C SER A 882 1.68 -13.48 -27.25
N LEU A 883 2.43 -12.74 -26.43
CA LEU A 883 2.29 -12.74 -24.97
C LEU A 883 0.94 -12.16 -24.52
N PHE A 884 0.52 -10.99 -25.03
CA PHE A 884 -0.79 -10.41 -24.71
C PHE A 884 -1.95 -11.34 -25.11
N VAL A 885 -1.87 -12.01 -26.27
CA VAL A 885 -2.85 -13.03 -26.69
C VAL A 885 -2.86 -14.22 -25.74
N ALA A 886 -1.70 -14.69 -25.26
CA ALA A 886 -1.64 -15.78 -24.29
C ALA A 886 -2.27 -15.38 -22.94
N ILE A 887 -2.06 -14.14 -22.49
CA ILE A 887 -2.68 -13.57 -21.28
C ILE A 887 -4.20 -13.47 -21.45
N ALA A 888 -4.67 -12.87 -22.55
CA ALA A 888 -6.10 -12.72 -22.85
C ALA A 888 -6.83 -14.07 -22.91
N LEU A 889 -6.30 -15.03 -23.67
CA LEU A 889 -6.85 -16.39 -23.75
C LEU A 889 -6.89 -17.08 -22.37
N LYS A 890 -5.82 -16.94 -21.56
CA LYS A 890 -5.77 -17.48 -20.20
C LYS A 890 -6.87 -16.87 -19.32
N TYR A 891 -7.05 -15.56 -19.34
CA TYR A 891 -8.02 -14.87 -18.49
C TYR A 891 -9.46 -15.17 -18.91
N CYS A 892 -9.81 -15.10 -20.21
CA CYS A 892 -11.13 -15.53 -20.71
C CYS A 892 -11.46 -16.96 -20.26
N ALA A 893 -10.53 -17.90 -20.45
CA ALA A 893 -10.73 -19.29 -20.04
C ALA A 893 -10.84 -19.46 -18.52
N SER A 894 -10.08 -18.69 -17.73
CA SER A 894 -10.14 -18.73 -16.26
C SER A 894 -11.48 -18.22 -15.73
N ILE A 895 -12.02 -17.17 -16.34
CA ILE A 895 -13.33 -16.59 -16.01
C ILE A 895 -14.47 -17.56 -16.36
N ILE A 896 -14.49 -18.10 -17.59
CA ILE A 896 -15.51 -19.06 -18.02
C ILE A 896 -15.50 -20.31 -17.13
N ASN A 897 -14.32 -20.85 -16.81
CA ASN A 897 -14.18 -22.03 -15.95
C ASN A 897 -14.64 -21.80 -14.50
N TYR A 898 -14.65 -20.54 -14.03
CA TYR A 898 -15.14 -20.18 -12.70
C TYR A 898 -16.66 -19.95 -12.72
N GLU A 899 -17.15 -19.08 -13.60
CA GLU A 899 -18.55 -18.68 -13.69
C GLU A 899 -19.51 -19.78 -14.18
N ASN A 900 -19.02 -20.79 -14.93
CA ASN A 900 -19.81 -21.97 -15.29
C ASN A 900 -20.11 -22.87 -14.07
N GLU A 901 -19.16 -23.03 -13.17
CA GLU A 901 -19.27 -23.87 -11.96
C GLU A 901 -20.01 -23.16 -10.81
N ARG A 902 -20.31 -21.88 -11.00
CA ARG A 902 -20.87 -20.97 -9.98
C ARG A 902 -22.36 -21.20 -9.72
N LEU A 903 -23.14 -21.41 -10.78
CA LEU A 903 -24.61 -21.52 -10.74
C LEU A 903 -25.10 -22.52 -11.80
N GLN A 904 -25.45 -23.73 -11.38
CA GLN A 904 -26.10 -24.75 -12.23
C GLN A 904 -27.41 -25.26 -11.59
N PRO A 905 -28.51 -24.49 -11.66
CA PRO A 905 -29.82 -25.00 -11.29
C PRO A 905 -30.27 -26.12 -12.25
N ALA A 906 -30.36 -27.34 -11.70
CA ALA A 906 -31.24 -28.42 -12.13
C ALA A 906 -30.92 -29.29 -13.38
N ASN A 907 -29.74 -29.23 -14.02
CA ASN A 907 -29.44 -30.13 -15.16
C ASN A 907 -28.13 -30.95 -15.09
N ASP A 908 -27.00 -30.41 -14.61
CA ASP A 908 -25.71 -31.12 -14.66
C ASP A 908 -25.54 -32.10 -13.51
N LEU A 909 -26.26 -33.21 -13.60
CA LEU A 909 -26.11 -34.37 -12.73
C LEU A 909 -24.69 -34.97 -12.79
N GLU A 910 -23.96 -34.81 -13.90
CA GLU A 910 -22.72 -35.56 -14.16
C GLU A 910 -21.58 -35.23 -13.19
N THR A 911 -21.31 -33.96 -12.88
CA THR A 911 -20.20 -33.59 -11.98
C THR A 911 -20.47 -33.91 -10.51
N ASP A 912 -21.72 -33.72 -10.05
CA ASP A 912 -22.14 -34.14 -8.72
C ASP A 912 -22.23 -35.68 -8.61
N GLN A 913 -22.66 -36.38 -9.66
CA GLN A 913 -22.62 -37.84 -9.70
C GLN A 913 -21.18 -38.36 -9.73
N GLU A 914 -20.26 -37.76 -10.48
CA GLU A 914 -18.83 -38.13 -10.41
C GLU A 914 -18.31 -38.00 -8.97
N PHE A 915 -18.56 -36.86 -8.31
CA PHE A 915 -18.14 -36.62 -6.94
C PHE A 915 -18.74 -37.63 -5.94
N LEU A 916 -20.05 -37.84 -5.96
CA LEU A 916 -20.74 -38.79 -5.06
C LEU A 916 -20.35 -40.25 -5.37
N ASN A 917 -20.17 -40.60 -6.65
CA ASN A 917 -19.68 -41.92 -7.04
C ASN A 917 -18.24 -42.14 -6.54
N LEU A 918 -17.36 -41.13 -6.65
CA LEU A 918 -15.99 -41.17 -6.13
C LEU A 918 -15.96 -41.35 -4.61
N ILE A 919 -16.80 -40.65 -3.84
CA ILE A 919 -16.95 -40.88 -2.39
C ILE A 919 -17.38 -42.33 -2.12
N SER A 920 -18.43 -42.82 -2.80
CA SER A 920 -18.90 -44.20 -2.60
C SER A 920 -17.86 -45.26 -2.99
N ARG A 921 -16.97 -44.94 -3.94
CA ARG A 921 -15.89 -45.82 -4.41
C ARG A 921 -14.69 -45.79 -3.46
N TRP A 922 -14.41 -44.63 -2.85
CA TRP A 922 -13.43 -44.44 -1.79
C TRP A 922 -13.82 -45.19 -0.52
N GLU A 923 -15.06 -45.03 -0.06
CA GLU A 923 -15.61 -45.77 1.07
C GLU A 923 -15.54 -47.29 0.85
N LYS A 924 -15.87 -47.78 -0.36
CA LYS A 924 -15.77 -49.20 -0.72
C LYS A 924 -14.33 -49.71 -0.76
N SER A 925 -13.40 -49.02 -1.43
CA SER A 925 -12.00 -49.49 -1.51
C SER A 925 -11.31 -49.41 -0.14
N TRP A 926 -11.59 -48.38 0.65
CA TRP A 926 -11.08 -48.23 2.02
C TRP A 926 -11.64 -49.29 2.97
N SER A 927 -12.95 -49.58 2.91
CA SER A 927 -13.56 -50.64 3.75
C SER A 927 -13.12 -52.05 3.32
N MET A 928 -12.89 -52.30 2.03
CA MET A 928 -12.25 -53.55 1.56
C MET A 928 -10.80 -53.67 2.05
N MET A 929 -10.05 -52.56 2.08
CA MET A 929 -8.69 -52.53 2.64
C MET A 929 -8.66 -52.82 4.15
N GLN A 930 -9.67 -52.37 4.91
CA GLN A 930 -9.79 -52.70 6.35
C GLN A 930 -10.32 -54.11 6.62
N THR A 931 -11.24 -54.62 5.80
CA THR A 931 -11.90 -55.93 6.04
C THR A 931 -11.16 -57.12 5.43
N CYS A 932 -10.01 -56.89 4.77
CA CYS A 932 -9.22 -57.95 4.15
C CYS A 932 -8.75 -58.99 5.19
N PRO A 933 -9.27 -60.24 5.16
CA PRO A 933 -9.09 -61.20 6.26
C PRO A 933 -7.70 -61.87 6.26
N THR A 934 -6.94 -61.72 5.17
CA THR A 934 -5.59 -62.26 5.03
C THR A 934 -4.58 -61.12 5.18
N ILE A 935 -4.22 -60.82 6.42
CA ILE A 935 -3.00 -60.07 6.72
C ILE A 935 -1.83 -60.91 6.19
N LEU A 936 -1.22 -60.49 5.09
CA LEU A 936 0.14 -60.95 4.77
C LEU A 936 1.09 -60.32 5.80
N ASN A 937 2.05 -61.10 6.27
CA ASN A 937 3.19 -60.52 6.98
C ASN A 937 3.94 -59.60 5.99
N PRO A 938 4.51 -58.44 6.37
CA PRO A 938 5.25 -57.59 5.41
C PRO A 938 6.41 -58.32 4.73
N ILE A 939 6.97 -59.33 5.42
CA ILE A 939 7.99 -60.26 4.95
C ILE A 939 7.43 -61.17 3.83
N GLU A 940 6.18 -61.62 3.95
CA GLU A 940 5.48 -62.39 2.92
C GLU A 940 5.12 -61.53 1.70
N GLU A 941 4.71 -60.27 1.90
CA GLU A 941 4.44 -59.35 0.79
C GLU A 941 5.73 -59.07 0.00
N ALA A 942 6.85 -58.84 0.70
CA ALA A 942 8.14 -58.59 0.08
C ALA A 942 8.66 -59.80 -0.72
N LEU A 943 8.48 -61.03 -0.22
CA LEU A 943 8.86 -62.25 -0.96
C LEU A 943 8.18 -62.35 -2.33
N VAL A 944 6.89 -62.01 -2.43
CA VAL A 944 6.16 -62.07 -3.72
C VAL A 944 6.46 -60.87 -4.62
N GLN A 945 6.84 -59.72 -4.06
CA GLN A 945 7.37 -58.60 -4.83
C GLN A 945 8.77 -58.89 -5.40
N LEU A 946 9.55 -59.77 -4.75
CA LEU A 946 10.90 -60.16 -5.15
C LEU A 946 10.89 -61.24 -6.26
N LEU A 947 9.99 -62.22 -6.18
CA LEU A 947 9.71 -63.16 -7.28
C LEU A 947 8.26 -63.70 -7.19
N ASP A 948 7.39 -63.33 -8.14
CA ASP A 948 5.98 -63.78 -8.13
C ASP A 948 5.89 -65.31 -8.40
N PRO A 949 5.38 -66.16 -7.48
CA PRO A 949 5.24 -67.59 -7.72
C PRO A 949 4.07 -67.88 -8.65
N GLU A 950 4.38 -68.14 -9.93
CA GLU A 950 3.42 -68.59 -10.97
C GLU A 950 2.90 -70.03 -10.74
N GLY A 951 2.43 -70.35 -9.52
CA GLY A 951 1.90 -71.66 -9.18
C GLY A 951 2.00 -72.00 -7.69
N SER A 952 2.37 -73.25 -7.40
CA SER A 952 2.82 -73.71 -6.09
C SER A 952 4.26 -73.26 -5.82
N ILE A 953 4.61 -73.13 -4.53
CA ILE A 953 5.99 -72.86 -4.13
C ILE A 953 6.77 -74.18 -4.11
N ASP A 954 7.38 -74.47 -5.24
CA ASP A 954 8.23 -75.63 -5.48
C ASP A 954 9.69 -75.32 -5.11
N GLN A 955 10.52 -76.36 -4.90
CA GLN A 955 11.93 -76.19 -4.50
C GLN A 955 12.78 -75.35 -5.47
N VAL A 956 12.42 -75.31 -6.77
CA VAL A 956 13.09 -74.45 -7.77
C VAL A 956 12.82 -72.97 -7.49
N TRP A 957 11.61 -72.60 -7.06
CA TRP A 957 11.29 -71.22 -6.68
C TRP A 957 12.03 -70.82 -5.40
N LEU A 958 12.08 -71.69 -4.39
CA LEU A 958 12.81 -71.44 -3.15
C LEU A 958 14.29 -71.16 -3.40
N ASN A 959 14.98 -72.02 -4.17
CA ASN A 959 16.39 -71.83 -4.49
C ASN A 959 16.64 -70.50 -5.24
N ASN A 960 15.84 -70.20 -6.26
CA ASN A 960 15.97 -68.95 -7.03
C ASN A 960 15.74 -67.71 -6.15
N VAL A 961 14.80 -67.79 -5.19
CA VAL A 961 14.54 -66.72 -4.22
C VAL A 961 15.66 -66.61 -3.18
N SER A 962 16.28 -67.71 -2.75
CA SER A 962 17.48 -67.67 -1.90
C SER A 962 18.61 -66.94 -2.61
N GLU A 963 18.95 -67.33 -3.84
CA GLU A 963 20.03 -66.68 -4.62
C GLU A 963 19.75 -65.18 -4.80
N LEU A 964 18.53 -64.79 -5.21
CA LEU A 964 18.14 -63.38 -5.36
C LEU A 964 18.19 -62.59 -4.04
N ILE A 965 17.80 -63.18 -2.91
CA ILE A 965 17.88 -62.50 -1.60
C ILE A 965 19.33 -62.36 -1.14
N ASP A 966 20.17 -63.39 -1.29
CA ASP A 966 21.59 -63.32 -0.92
C ASP A 966 22.32 -62.26 -1.78
N ASP A 967 22.06 -62.20 -3.11
CA ASP A 967 22.55 -61.15 -4.03
C ASP A 967 22.09 -59.74 -3.61
N MET A 968 20.81 -59.59 -3.23
CA MET A 968 20.26 -58.32 -2.76
C MET A 968 20.82 -57.93 -1.38
N ILE A 969 21.15 -58.88 -0.51
CA ILE A 969 21.83 -58.62 0.76
C ILE A 969 23.23 -58.05 0.52
N GLU A 970 24.01 -58.60 -0.43
CA GLU A 970 25.32 -58.02 -0.80
C GLU A 970 25.15 -56.59 -1.36
N GLN A 971 24.22 -56.38 -2.29
CA GLN A 971 23.95 -55.04 -2.85
C GLN A 971 23.51 -54.02 -1.78
N VAL A 972 22.74 -54.43 -0.77
CA VAL A 972 22.33 -53.57 0.35
C VAL A 972 23.50 -53.28 1.28
N GLN A 973 24.38 -54.25 1.58
CA GLN A 973 25.61 -54.00 2.35
C GLN A 973 26.56 -53.01 1.63
N ILE A 974 26.70 -53.13 0.31
CA ILE A 974 27.45 -52.18 -0.53
C ILE A 974 26.81 -50.77 -0.52
N LYS A 975 25.48 -50.65 -0.37
CA LYS A 975 24.81 -49.34 -0.18
C LYS A 975 25.03 -48.78 1.23
N MET A 976 24.87 -49.60 2.27
CA MET A 976 25.09 -49.19 3.67
C MET A 976 26.48 -48.58 3.86
N SER A 977 27.54 -49.27 3.44
CA SER A 977 28.93 -48.78 3.54
C SER A 977 29.21 -47.47 2.75
N LYS A 978 28.42 -47.16 1.72
CA LYS A 978 28.47 -45.85 1.05
C LYS A 978 27.78 -44.77 1.86
N PHE A 979 26.59 -45.04 2.40
CA PHE A 979 25.87 -44.09 3.26
C PHE A 979 26.63 -43.80 4.56
N GLU A 980 27.21 -44.81 5.20
CA GLU A 980 28.12 -44.64 6.36
C GLU A 980 29.26 -43.65 6.05
N LYS A 981 29.89 -43.78 4.88
CA LYS A 981 30.93 -42.86 4.42
C LYS A 981 30.38 -41.43 4.18
N CYS A 982 29.24 -41.30 3.50
CA CYS A 982 28.60 -40.00 3.27
C CYS A 982 28.17 -39.31 4.58
N ILE A 983 27.74 -40.07 5.60
CA ILE A 983 27.44 -39.56 6.94
C ILE A 983 28.72 -39.02 7.60
N THR A 984 29.85 -39.71 7.49
CA THR A 984 31.12 -39.17 8.04
C THR A 984 31.57 -37.90 7.32
N GLU A 985 31.47 -37.85 5.99
CA GLU A 985 31.89 -36.69 5.20
C GLU A 985 30.98 -35.46 5.42
N THR A 986 29.67 -35.66 5.55
CA THR A 986 28.72 -34.58 5.92
C THR A 986 28.88 -34.13 7.37
N GLN A 987 29.15 -35.05 8.30
CA GLN A 987 29.37 -34.71 9.71
C GLN A 987 30.65 -33.88 9.90
N ASP A 988 31.75 -34.20 9.19
CA ASP A 988 32.97 -33.39 9.21
C ASP A 988 32.75 -31.98 8.62
N ASN A 989 32.03 -31.88 7.49
CA ASN A 989 31.64 -30.59 6.91
C ASN A 989 30.79 -29.76 7.89
N LEU A 990 29.82 -30.40 8.55
CA LEU A 990 28.96 -29.79 9.55
C LEU A 990 29.74 -29.31 10.79
N HIS A 991 30.72 -30.07 11.27
CA HIS A 991 31.64 -29.65 12.34
C HIS A 991 32.46 -28.42 11.93
N MET A 992 33.00 -28.37 10.70
CA MET A 992 33.67 -27.17 10.17
C MET A 992 32.71 -25.97 10.09
N SER A 993 31.47 -26.20 9.67
CA SER A 993 30.38 -25.21 9.64
C SER A 993 30.09 -24.62 11.04
N ALA A 994 29.97 -25.48 12.06
CA ALA A 994 29.80 -25.03 13.44
C ALA A 994 30.99 -24.21 13.95
N HIS A 995 32.22 -24.55 13.57
CA HIS A 995 33.40 -23.74 13.91
C HIS A 995 33.38 -22.36 13.23
N LYS A 996 32.94 -22.26 11.98
CA LYS A 996 32.73 -20.96 11.29
C LYS A 996 31.67 -20.12 12.01
N LEU A 997 30.50 -20.70 12.33
CA LEU A 997 29.44 -20.00 13.08
C LEU A 997 29.97 -19.40 14.39
N ARG A 998 30.82 -20.14 15.13
CA ARG A 998 31.48 -19.63 16.34
C ARG A 998 32.37 -18.41 16.06
N THR A 999 33.09 -18.37 14.93
CA THR A 999 33.90 -17.20 14.57
C THR A 999 33.04 -15.98 14.22
N LEU A 1000 31.90 -16.18 13.55
CA LEU A 1000 30.95 -15.11 13.26
C LEU A 1000 30.28 -14.58 14.54
N VAL A 1001 29.85 -15.45 15.45
CA VAL A 1001 29.31 -15.07 16.78
C VAL A 1001 30.36 -14.34 17.62
N ASN A 1002 31.64 -14.74 17.54
CA ASN A 1002 32.75 -14.01 18.18
C ASN A 1002 32.98 -12.62 17.57
N ASN A 1003 32.76 -12.43 16.27
CA ASN A 1003 32.84 -11.11 15.63
C ASN A 1003 31.62 -10.25 16.00
N HIS A 1004 30.42 -10.82 15.96
CA HIS A 1004 29.19 -10.21 16.44
C HIS A 1004 29.32 -9.71 17.89
N HIS A 1005 29.97 -10.48 18.76
CA HIS A 1005 30.25 -10.10 20.14
C HIS A 1005 31.20 -8.89 20.28
N LYS A 1006 32.10 -8.65 19.31
CA LYS A 1006 32.92 -7.43 19.26
C LYS A 1006 32.08 -6.24 18.83
N LEU A 1007 31.39 -6.33 17.69
CA LEU A 1007 30.53 -5.25 17.17
C LEU A 1007 29.47 -4.83 18.20
N SER A 1008 28.90 -5.79 18.92
CA SER A 1008 27.91 -5.53 19.96
C SER A 1008 28.49 -5.00 21.28
N SER A 1009 29.79 -5.15 21.60
CA SER A 1009 30.27 -4.93 22.98
C SER A 1009 29.99 -3.52 23.49
N ASP A 1010 30.20 -2.54 22.62
CA ASP A 1010 30.21 -1.12 22.99
C ASP A 1010 28.78 -0.57 22.97
N ILE A 1011 28.03 -0.84 21.91
CA ILE A 1011 26.61 -0.45 21.80
C ILE A 1011 25.74 -1.15 22.84
N ARG A 1012 26.03 -2.41 23.20
CA ARG A 1012 25.34 -3.10 24.30
C ARG A 1012 25.57 -2.42 25.66
N SER A 1013 26.65 -1.65 25.84
CA SER A 1013 26.84 -0.81 27.01
C SER A 1013 25.96 0.45 26.96
N LEU A 1014 25.87 1.10 25.81
CA LEU A 1014 25.05 2.29 25.56
C LEU A 1014 23.55 1.98 25.65
N LEU A 1015 23.06 0.90 25.03
CA LEU A 1015 21.67 0.45 25.13
C LEU A 1015 21.27 0.12 26.59
N ARG A 1016 22.18 -0.48 27.37
CA ARG A 1016 21.96 -0.72 28.81
C ARG A 1016 21.98 0.57 29.64
N MET A 1017 22.59 1.64 29.13
CA MET A 1017 22.57 2.97 29.73
C MET A 1017 21.28 3.71 29.35
N LYS A 1018 20.84 3.65 28.08
CA LYS A 1018 19.52 4.12 27.62
C LYS A 1018 18.40 3.51 28.46
N LEU A 1019 18.35 2.17 28.60
CA LEU A 1019 17.40 1.42 29.45
C LEU A 1019 17.46 1.75 30.96
N LYS A 1020 18.48 2.50 31.40
CA LYS A 1020 18.66 2.95 32.80
C LYS A 1020 18.28 4.43 32.98
N MET A 1021 18.12 5.19 31.89
CA MET A 1021 17.78 6.62 31.88
C MET A 1021 16.37 6.89 31.31
N GLU A 1022 15.93 6.06 30.37
CA GLU A 1022 14.54 5.87 29.93
C GLU A 1022 14.08 4.46 30.32
N SER A 1023 12.81 4.30 30.69
CA SER A 1023 12.24 3.02 31.15
C SER A 1023 11.49 2.27 30.04
N SER A 1024 12.02 2.31 28.81
CA SER A 1024 11.37 1.76 27.62
C SER A 1024 11.18 0.23 27.67
N SER A 1025 9.94 -0.21 27.46
CA SER A 1025 9.57 -1.63 27.38
C SER A 1025 10.12 -2.30 26.13
N SER A 1026 10.00 -1.63 24.98
CA SER A 1026 10.50 -2.06 23.67
C SER A 1026 11.98 -2.46 23.71
N LEU A 1027 12.84 -1.62 24.30
CA LEU A 1027 14.27 -1.89 24.42
C LEU A 1027 14.57 -3.07 25.37
N ARG A 1028 13.75 -3.27 26.40
CA ARG A 1028 13.85 -4.46 27.28
C ARG A 1028 13.49 -5.74 26.54
N GLU A 1029 12.43 -5.71 25.73
CA GLU A 1029 11.97 -6.85 24.93
C GLU A 1029 12.99 -7.19 23.84
N TYR A 1030 13.50 -6.19 23.11
CA TYR A 1030 14.60 -6.35 22.15
C TYR A 1030 15.83 -7.01 22.79
N LEU A 1031 16.31 -6.47 23.93
CA LEU A 1031 17.47 -7.04 24.63
C LEU A 1031 17.23 -8.46 25.18
N MET A 1032 15.98 -8.88 25.38
CA MET A 1032 15.63 -10.27 25.69
C MET A 1032 15.63 -11.15 24.43
N LYS A 1033 14.96 -10.75 23.32
CA LYS A 1033 15.01 -11.45 22.02
C LYS A 1033 16.47 -11.71 21.59
N TYR A 1034 17.26 -10.64 21.61
CA TYR A 1034 18.67 -10.63 21.25
C TYR A 1034 19.52 -11.55 22.14
N LYS A 1035 19.23 -11.61 23.45
CA LYS A 1035 19.87 -12.56 24.37
C LYS A 1035 19.52 -14.00 24.01
N THR A 1036 18.24 -14.32 23.82
CA THR A 1036 17.80 -15.69 23.50
C THR A 1036 18.35 -16.18 22.16
N PHE A 1037 18.48 -15.30 21.16
CA PHE A 1037 19.10 -15.61 19.88
C PHE A 1037 20.58 -16.04 20.03
N LEU A 1038 21.38 -15.28 20.79
CA LEU A 1038 22.78 -15.63 21.06
C LEU A 1038 22.94 -16.91 21.89
N GLU A 1039 21.99 -17.18 22.79
CA GLU A 1039 21.94 -18.44 23.54
C GLU A 1039 21.66 -19.63 22.60
N ILE A 1040 20.70 -19.52 21.68
CA ILE A 1040 20.42 -20.56 20.68
C ILE A 1040 21.63 -20.81 19.77
N LEU A 1041 22.28 -19.77 19.24
CA LEU A 1041 23.48 -19.95 18.40
C LEU A 1041 24.65 -20.62 19.15
N SER A 1042 24.78 -20.31 20.44
CA SER A 1042 25.80 -20.92 21.30
C SER A 1042 25.48 -22.39 21.62
N GLU A 1043 24.21 -22.71 21.83
CA GLU A 1043 23.74 -24.06 22.10
C GLU A 1043 23.84 -24.96 20.85
N LEU A 1044 23.39 -24.46 19.70
CA LEU A 1044 23.50 -25.10 18.38
C LEU A 1044 24.95 -25.50 18.08
N HIS A 1045 25.91 -24.61 18.33
CA HIS A 1045 27.35 -24.90 18.20
C HIS A 1045 27.83 -26.04 19.11
N LEU A 1046 27.30 -26.14 20.34
CA LEU A 1046 27.63 -27.22 21.29
C LEU A 1046 26.94 -28.54 20.93
N ASN A 1047 25.67 -28.48 20.50
CA ASN A 1047 24.86 -29.61 20.07
C ASN A 1047 25.52 -30.31 18.87
N VAL A 1048 25.92 -29.53 17.85
CA VAL A 1048 26.60 -30.06 16.65
C VAL A 1048 28.00 -30.62 16.93
N LEU A 1049 28.74 -30.07 17.90
CA LEU A 1049 30.05 -30.59 18.31
C LEU A 1049 29.98 -31.68 19.40
N SER A 1050 28.78 -32.18 19.72
CA SER A 1050 28.62 -33.29 20.66
C SER A 1050 29.17 -34.59 20.07
N LYS A 1051 29.79 -35.44 20.91
CA LYS A 1051 30.31 -36.75 20.49
C LYS A 1051 29.18 -37.73 20.16
N ASP A 1052 28.08 -37.62 20.88
CA ASP A 1052 26.90 -38.47 20.77
C ASP A 1052 25.81 -37.74 19.97
N PHE A 1053 26.14 -37.27 18.75
CA PHE A 1053 25.23 -36.48 17.91
C PHE A 1053 24.11 -37.36 17.32
N THR A 1054 23.13 -37.70 18.16
CA THR A 1054 21.97 -38.56 17.86
C THR A 1054 20.96 -37.86 16.96
N ASP A 1055 20.08 -38.63 16.32
CA ASP A 1055 19.03 -38.10 15.42
C ASP A 1055 18.06 -37.14 16.11
N ASN A 1056 17.92 -37.24 17.44
CA ASN A 1056 17.15 -36.28 18.23
C ASN A 1056 17.88 -34.93 18.34
N LEU A 1057 19.22 -34.92 18.46
CA LEU A 1057 20.02 -33.69 18.41
C LEU A 1057 20.09 -33.12 17.00
N VAL A 1058 20.14 -33.95 15.95
CA VAL A 1058 20.03 -33.50 14.55
C VAL A 1058 18.71 -32.74 14.33
N LYS A 1059 17.58 -33.35 14.73
CA LYS A 1059 16.25 -32.70 14.67
C LYS A 1059 16.17 -31.45 15.53
N HIS A 1060 16.73 -31.47 16.75
CA HIS A 1060 16.71 -30.30 17.62
C HIS A 1060 17.54 -29.15 17.04
N SER A 1061 18.70 -29.41 16.43
CA SER A 1061 19.50 -28.42 15.72
C SER A 1061 18.78 -27.85 14.49
N LEU A 1062 18.06 -28.68 13.72
CA LEU A 1062 17.20 -28.22 12.62
C LEU A 1062 16.03 -27.36 13.12
N GLU A 1063 15.39 -27.74 14.23
CA GLU A 1063 14.37 -26.90 14.88
C GLU A 1063 14.94 -25.57 15.40
N GLN A 1064 16.19 -25.56 15.89
CA GLN A 1064 16.88 -24.34 16.32
C GLN A 1064 17.20 -23.41 15.14
N ILE A 1065 17.66 -23.95 14.00
CA ILE A 1065 17.89 -23.16 12.79
C ILE A 1065 16.58 -22.63 12.21
N THR A 1066 15.59 -23.49 11.96
CA THR A 1066 14.31 -23.09 11.35
C THR A 1066 13.54 -22.06 12.18
N LYS A 1067 13.70 -22.05 13.52
CA LYS A 1067 13.13 -21.02 14.40
C LYS A 1067 13.97 -19.73 14.48
N THR A 1068 15.26 -19.76 14.16
CA THR A 1068 16.11 -18.55 14.18
C THR A 1068 16.22 -17.88 12.82
N LEU A 1069 16.29 -18.63 11.72
CA LEU A 1069 16.46 -18.14 10.35
C LEU A 1069 15.52 -16.97 9.95
N PRO A 1070 14.18 -17.03 10.16
CA PRO A 1070 13.28 -15.91 9.82
C PRO A 1070 13.38 -14.72 10.78
N VAL A 1071 14.13 -14.84 11.88
CA VAL A 1071 14.26 -13.82 12.93
C VAL A 1071 15.65 -13.16 12.92
N VAL A 1072 16.63 -13.71 12.18
CA VAL A 1072 17.98 -13.12 12.03
C VAL A 1072 17.90 -11.68 11.55
N HIS A 1073 17.19 -11.46 10.43
CA HIS A 1073 17.04 -10.12 9.83
C HIS A 1073 16.41 -9.15 10.83
N ASN A 1074 15.22 -9.49 11.34
CA ASN A 1074 14.50 -8.68 12.32
C ASN A 1074 15.35 -8.33 13.56
N ILE A 1075 16.16 -9.24 14.10
CA ILE A 1075 16.99 -8.96 15.28
C ILE A 1075 18.16 -8.01 14.97
N PHE A 1076 18.76 -8.09 13.79
CA PHE A 1076 19.83 -7.15 13.42
C PHE A 1076 19.26 -5.78 13.00
N ASP A 1077 18.08 -5.78 12.37
CA ASP A 1077 17.44 -4.57 11.83
C ASP A 1077 16.63 -3.80 12.90
N GLU A 1078 16.02 -4.47 13.89
CA GLU A 1078 15.36 -3.85 15.06
C GLU A 1078 16.32 -2.94 15.87
N LEU A 1079 17.64 -3.13 15.75
CA LEU A 1079 18.64 -2.26 16.40
C LEU A 1079 18.53 -0.80 15.94
N PHE A 1080 18.25 -0.57 14.64
CA PHE A 1080 18.24 0.76 14.04
C PHE A 1080 16.98 1.57 14.40
N LEU A 1081 15.94 0.93 14.94
CA LEU A 1081 14.75 1.62 15.43
C LEU A 1081 15.08 2.53 16.63
N PHE A 1082 16.06 2.14 17.45
CA PHE A 1082 16.47 2.90 18.65
C PHE A 1082 17.39 4.10 18.36
N GLU A 1083 17.70 4.35 17.08
CA GLU A 1083 18.60 5.41 16.58
C GLU A 1083 18.00 6.82 16.83
N ASN A 1084 16.66 6.99 16.82
CA ASN A 1084 15.97 8.29 16.91
C ASN A 1084 14.65 8.30 17.74
N ASP A 1085 14.62 7.67 18.92
CA ASP A 1085 13.44 7.71 19.83
C ASP A 1085 13.27 9.10 20.53
N ASP A 1086 12.76 10.12 19.82
CA ASP A 1086 12.71 11.51 20.35
C ASP A 1086 11.28 12.13 20.43
N VAL A 1087 10.21 11.36 20.17
CA VAL A 1087 8.87 11.93 19.85
C VAL A 1087 7.75 11.61 20.86
N ASN A 1088 7.84 10.55 21.68
CA ASN A 1088 6.64 9.94 22.30
C ASN A 1088 6.57 9.81 23.85
N GLU A 1089 7.54 10.27 24.66
CA GLU A 1089 7.49 10.10 26.14
C GLU A 1089 6.98 11.32 26.96
N GLU A 1090 6.71 12.49 26.36
CA GLU A 1090 6.27 13.70 27.10
C GLU A 1090 4.74 13.93 27.17
N ALA A 1091 3.95 12.90 27.49
CA ALA A 1091 2.54 13.07 27.89
C ALA A 1091 2.03 11.97 28.84
N GLY A 1092 1.16 12.34 29.79
CA GLY A 1092 0.17 11.40 30.35
C GLY A 1092 0.47 10.66 31.66
N ARG A 1093 1.29 11.19 32.59
CA ARG A 1093 1.28 10.72 33.99
C ARG A 1093 0.24 11.46 34.84
N GLU A 1094 -1.04 11.17 34.62
CA GLU A 1094 -2.10 11.50 35.60
C GLU A 1094 -2.99 10.28 35.90
N SER A 1095 -3.70 10.33 37.03
CA SER A 1095 -4.19 9.13 37.73
C SER A 1095 -5.69 9.17 37.99
N THR A 1096 -6.39 8.08 37.64
CA THR A 1096 -7.72 7.75 38.19
C THR A 1096 -7.75 6.31 38.69
N SER A 1097 -8.39 6.12 39.86
CA SER A 1097 -8.39 4.85 40.60
C SER A 1097 -9.82 4.40 40.93
N THR A 1098 -10.30 3.37 40.23
CA THR A 1098 -11.48 2.54 40.56
C THR A 1098 -11.43 1.27 39.70
N GLY A 1099 -11.86 0.08 40.14
CA GLY A 1099 -12.43 -0.32 41.43
C GLY A 1099 -13.58 -1.31 41.24
N ILE A 1100 -13.66 -2.36 42.08
CA ILE A 1100 -14.58 -3.53 42.05
C ILE A 1100 -14.08 -4.64 41.09
N VAL A 1101 -13.66 -5.85 41.47
CA VAL A 1101 -13.94 -6.82 42.57
C VAL A 1101 -15.06 -7.82 42.27
N GLU A 1102 -14.67 -9.05 41.92
CA GLU A 1102 -15.24 -10.36 42.32
C GLU A 1102 -14.16 -11.42 42.00
N ASN A 1103 -13.63 -12.19 42.96
CA ASN A 1103 -14.16 -13.40 43.64
C ASN A 1103 -14.11 -14.69 42.77
N ALA A 1104 -13.80 -15.89 43.28
CA ALA A 1104 -13.05 -16.30 44.48
C ALA A 1104 -12.78 -17.84 44.47
N ASN A 1105 -11.61 -18.27 44.94
CA ASN A 1105 -11.29 -19.64 45.43
C ASN A 1105 -11.40 -20.80 44.38
N GLU A 1106 -10.97 -22.06 44.60
CA GLU A 1106 -10.37 -22.76 45.76
C GLU A 1106 -9.00 -23.43 45.43
N ASN A 1107 -8.33 -23.89 46.49
CA ASN A 1107 -7.02 -24.58 46.56
C ASN A 1107 -7.26 -25.88 47.42
N PRO A 1108 -6.29 -26.70 47.93
CA PRO A 1108 -4.82 -26.75 47.75
C PRO A 1108 -4.22 -28.20 47.68
N GLN A 1109 -2.92 -28.30 48.02
CA GLN A 1109 -2.09 -29.46 48.51
C GLN A 1109 -1.22 -30.18 47.45
N ILE A 1110 0.00 -30.70 47.72
CA ILE A 1110 1.00 -30.66 48.84
C ILE A 1110 2.36 -31.14 48.24
N THR A 1111 3.59 -30.99 48.78
CA THR A 1111 4.19 -30.43 50.02
C THR A 1111 4.60 -28.94 49.85
N ASP A 1112 5.47 -28.21 50.58
CA ASP A 1112 6.64 -28.39 51.51
C ASP A 1112 7.92 -28.95 50.86
N GLU A 1113 9.17 -28.64 51.26
CA GLU A 1113 9.78 -27.83 52.34
C GLU A 1113 11.02 -27.08 51.72
N ASN A 1114 11.78 -26.11 52.29
CA ASN A 1114 11.87 -25.45 53.61
C ASN A 1114 12.41 -23.99 53.45
N SER A 1115 13.47 -23.60 54.19
CA SER A 1115 14.01 -22.24 54.38
C SER A 1115 15.52 -22.31 54.70
N LYS A 1116 16.44 -21.32 54.52
CA LYS A 1116 16.46 -19.85 54.28
C LYS A 1116 16.83 -18.98 55.50
N VAL A 1117 18.12 -18.65 55.63
CA VAL A 1117 18.72 -17.61 56.52
C VAL A 1117 20.02 -17.10 55.84
N GLY A 1118 20.48 -15.84 55.91
CA GLY A 1118 19.88 -14.60 56.45
C GLY A 1118 20.84 -13.73 57.29
N LYS A 1119 21.60 -12.78 56.69
CA LYS A 1119 22.34 -11.71 57.41
C LYS A 1119 22.72 -10.51 56.51
N VAL A 1120 22.95 -9.34 57.13
CA VAL A 1120 23.23 -8.03 56.50
C VAL A 1120 24.52 -7.44 57.11
N GLN A 1121 25.30 -6.66 56.35
CA GLN A 1121 26.45 -5.90 56.87
C GLN A 1121 26.74 -4.59 56.09
N GLN A 1122 27.59 -3.71 56.66
CA GLN A 1122 27.72 -2.29 56.26
C GLN A 1122 29.12 -1.92 55.73
N ILE A 1123 29.10 -0.89 54.86
CA ILE A 1123 30.14 0.08 54.43
C ILE A 1123 31.53 0.02 55.11
N GLN A 1124 32.58 0.01 54.29
CA GLN A 1124 33.82 0.76 54.52
C GLN A 1124 34.27 1.52 53.25
N LYS A 1125 35.13 2.54 53.39
CA LYS A 1125 35.73 3.31 52.28
C LYS A 1125 37.21 2.94 52.13
N GLU A 1126 37.62 2.53 50.93
CA GLU A 1126 39.02 2.44 50.53
C GLU A 1126 39.34 3.49 49.44
N GLN A 1127 40.59 3.95 49.38
CA GLN A 1127 41.09 4.79 48.29
C GLN A 1127 41.26 3.93 47.03
N LYS A 1128 40.33 4.08 46.07
CA LYS A 1128 40.41 3.36 44.79
C LYS A 1128 41.51 3.95 43.90
N ARG A 1129 42.40 3.08 43.41
CA ARG A 1129 43.38 3.41 42.37
C ARG A 1129 42.67 3.88 41.10
N ASN A 1130 43.21 4.88 40.40
CA ASN A 1130 42.70 5.22 39.08
C ASN A 1130 42.99 4.05 38.10
N ALA A 1131 41.94 3.45 37.56
CA ALA A 1131 42.06 2.26 36.72
C ALA A 1131 42.75 2.55 35.37
N TYR A 1132 42.57 3.75 34.81
CA TYR A 1132 43.20 4.19 33.57
C TYR A 1132 44.72 4.39 33.75
N ALA A 1133 45.13 5.01 34.87
CA ALA A 1133 46.55 5.12 35.24
C ALA A 1133 47.24 3.74 35.29
N VAL A 1134 46.56 2.75 35.88
CA VAL A 1134 47.04 1.36 35.99
C VAL A 1134 47.08 0.65 34.63
N THR A 1135 46.13 0.89 33.70
CA THR A 1135 46.17 0.28 32.35
C THR A 1135 47.27 0.91 31.49
N VAL A 1136 47.49 2.22 31.58
CA VAL A 1136 48.61 2.91 30.90
C VAL A 1136 49.96 2.36 31.36
N TRP A 1137 50.18 2.28 32.69
CA TRP A 1137 51.39 1.66 33.25
C TRP A 1137 51.59 0.22 32.76
N ARG A 1138 50.52 -0.58 32.78
CA ARG A 1138 50.55 -1.97 32.31
C ARG A 1138 50.90 -2.07 30.82
N ARG A 1139 50.39 -1.19 29.96
CA ARG A 1139 50.71 -1.19 28.51
C ARG A 1139 52.16 -0.78 28.25
N ILE A 1140 52.67 0.25 28.93
CA ILE A 1140 54.09 0.65 28.85
C ILE A 1140 55.00 -0.50 29.31
N ARG A 1141 54.62 -1.19 30.39
CA ARG A 1141 55.33 -2.39 30.86
C ARG A 1141 55.38 -3.49 29.80
N MET A 1142 54.26 -3.82 29.14
CA MET A 1142 54.24 -4.84 28.09
C MET A 1142 55.14 -4.47 26.90
N LYS A 1143 55.12 -3.20 26.45
CA LYS A 1143 56.04 -2.68 25.43
C LYS A 1143 57.52 -2.88 25.82
N LEU A 1144 57.91 -2.47 27.03
CA LEU A 1144 59.29 -2.60 27.52
C LEU A 1144 59.70 -4.05 27.85
N GLU A 1145 58.77 -4.93 28.23
CA GLU A 1145 59.08 -6.36 28.34
C GLU A 1145 59.31 -7.00 26.96
N GLY A 1146 58.62 -6.53 25.93
CA GLY A 1146 58.60 -7.11 24.58
C GLY A 1146 57.35 -7.94 24.27
N ARG A 1147 56.25 -7.70 25.00
CA ARG A 1147 54.97 -8.42 24.96
C ARG A 1147 53.83 -7.57 24.40
N ASP A 1148 54.14 -6.74 23.41
CA ASP A 1148 53.20 -5.89 22.67
C ASP A 1148 53.65 -5.95 21.20
N PRO A 1149 52.77 -6.28 20.24
CA PRO A 1149 51.32 -6.45 20.36
C PRO A 1149 50.88 -7.74 21.10
N ASP A 1150 51.70 -8.78 21.11
CA ASP A 1150 51.31 -10.12 21.55
C ASP A 1150 51.70 -10.39 23.02
N PRO A 1151 50.75 -10.51 23.97
CA PRO A 1151 51.06 -10.57 25.40
C PRO A 1151 51.75 -11.88 25.82
N ASN A 1152 51.53 -12.94 25.06
CA ASN A 1152 52.00 -14.30 25.38
C ASN A 1152 53.42 -14.56 24.85
N ARG A 1153 53.80 -13.91 23.73
CA ARG A 1153 55.14 -13.98 23.14
C ARG A 1153 56.03 -12.86 23.68
N ARG A 1154 57.34 -13.10 23.80
CA ARG A 1154 58.33 -12.07 24.10
C ARG A 1154 59.21 -11.80 22.89
N SER A 1155 58.83 -10.83 22.08
CA SER A 1155 59.54 -10.42 20.87
C SER A 1155 60.89 -9.78 21.19
N THR A 1156 61.88 -10.08 20.36
CA THR A 1156 63.20 -9.45 20.35
C THR A 1156 63.09 -7.96 20.00
N VAL A 1157 64.20 -7.23 20.17
CA VAL A 1157 64.25 -5.81 19.77
C VAL A 1157 64.14 -5.65 18.26
N GLN A 1158 64.71 -6.56 17.48
CA GLN A 1158 64.64 -6.54 16.01
C GLN A 1158 63.19 -6.75 15.54
N GLU A 1159 62.54 -7.83 15.99
CA GLU A 1159 61.13 -8.10 15.65
C GLU A 1159 60.19 -6.94 16.02
N GLN A 1160 60.39 -6.27 17.17
CA GLN A 1160 59.56 -5.12 17.55
C GLN A 1160 59.84 -3.87 16.72
N VAL A 1161 61.10 -3.57 16.39
CA VAL A 1161 61.42 -2.43 15.52
C VAL A 1161 60.92 -2.68 14.10
N ASP A 1162 61.02 -3.91 13.59
CA ASP A 1162 60.50 -4.29 12.28
C ASP A 1162 58.97 -4.25 12.22
N TRP A 1163 58.29 -4.71 13.27
CA TRP A 1163 56.83 -4.60 13.36
C TRP A 1163 56.39 -3.13 13.45
N MET A 1164 57.00 -2.33 14.36
CA MET A 1164 56.67 -0.90 14.49
C MET A 1164 56.93 -0.11 13.20
N ILE A 1165 58.00 -0.41 12.47
CA ILE A 1165 58.26 0.22 11.15
C ILE A 1165 57.20 -0.19 10.14
N ARG A 1166 56.79 -1.48 10.11
CA ARG A 1166 55.79 -1.98 9.15
C ARG A 1166 54.44 -1.32 9.37
N GLU A 1167 53.90 -1.35 10.59
CA GLU A 1167 52.60 -0.73 10.92
C GLU A 1167 52.58 0.77 10.60
N ALA A 1168 53.69 1.47 10.83
CA ALA A 1168 53.81 2.92 10.64
C ALA A 1168 54.08 3.36 9.18
N ILE A 1169 54.31 2.41 8.26
CA ILE A 1169 54.38 2.67 6.80
C ILE A 1169 53.30 1.95 6.03
N ASP A 1170 52.40 1.25 6.71
CA ASP A 1170 51.30 0.54 6.06
C ASP A 1170 50.32 1.57 5.48
N LYS A 1171 50.06 1.44 4.19
CA LYS A 1171 49.18 2.36 3.47
C LYS A 1171 47.75 2.25 3.95
N ASP A 1172 47.34 1.06 4.37
CA ASP A 1172 45.98 0.81 4.81
C ASP A 1172 45.75 1.44 6.19
N ASN A 1173 46.74 1.36 7.10
CA ASN A 1173 46.74 2.13 8.36
C ASN A 1173 46.78 3.66 8.11
N LEU A 1174 47.62 4.13 7.19
CA LEU A 1174 47.80 5.56 6.90
C LEU A 1174 46.57 6.18 6.22
N ALA A 1175 45.82 5.43 5.42
CA ALA A 1175 44.65 5.93 4.69
C ALA A 1175 43.43 6.22 5.59
N VAL A 1176 43.32 5.58 6.76
CA VAL A 1176 42.26 5.84 7.76
C VAL A 1176 42.66 6.83 8.86
N LEU A 1177 43.84 7.48 8.76
CA LEU A 1177 44.18 8.59 9.65
C LEU A 1177 43.38 9.85 9.28
N TYR A 1178 43.00 10.62 10.30
CA TYR A 1178 42.31 11.90 10.14
C TYR A 1178 43.06 12.83 9.17
N GLU A 1179 42.32 13.47 8.26
CA GLU A 1179 42.88 14.26 7.15
C GLU A 1179 43.85 15.36 7.59
N GLY A 1180 43.63 15.99 8.75
CA GLY A 1180 44.52 16.99 9.34
C GLY A 1180 45.87 16.45 9.84
N TRP A 1181 46.08 15.14 9.80
CA TRP A 1181 47.39 14.48 9.99
C TRP A 1181 48.21 14.43 8.69
N THR A 1182 47.59 14.73 7.55
CA THR A 1182 48.18 14.79 6.20
C THR A 1182 49.13 13.62 5.85
N PRO A 1183 48.70 12.35 5.98
CA PRO A 1183 49.57 11.15 5.79
C PRO A 1183 50.08 10.93 4.36
N TRP A 1184 49.70 11.78 3.39
CA TRP A 1184 50.06 11.67 1.97
C TRP A 1184 51.11 12.70 1.50
N VAL A 1185 51.73 13.45 2.42
CA VAL A 1185 52.66 14.58 2.15
C VAL A 1185 54.07 14.29 2.65
#